data_AF-A0A1S9DVP1-F1
#
_entry.id   AF-A0A1S9DVP1-F1
#
_cell.length_a   1.000
_cell.length_b   1.000
_cell.length_c   1.000
_cell.angle_alpha   90.00
_cell.angle_beta   90.00
_cell.angle_gamma   90.00
#
_symmetry.space_group_name_H-M   'P 1'
#
loop_
_entity.id
_entity.type
_entity.pdbx_description
1 polymer ?
#
loop_
_entity_poly.entity_id
_entity_poly.type
_entity_poly.pdbx_seq_one_letter_code
_entity_poly.pdbx_strand_id
1 'polypeptide(L)'
;MTPTWNSILVTLIALFAGLLAFYLNRSDGLLAPNSEGSELTVGGRQLTSPPTVTDPARDIKYLGSYSLGVEHYQNIFNAEAPWGKRRFAPPIPVQYARGSVVDATLPGAWCPQGIGDVLPFTSRVVSISGHALGSASEVLYNPDGLVRQSVADGQPLIYVAINYRLGFFGFATSKAMAENKQTNAGLRDQRAALEWVHDNIEVFCGDPQRVTVVGQSVGASDIGLHLTSFEGTKGVPFQQAIMMSGGPGLNFNTKSDLVANNTAAIARRVGCAEEGEDQTLETLECLRDVPFDVLTNLSVTASRTARPPFGEGFFFPTFDGDFIRDRPSQLMRSGKFVKGIRLIASWVTNDGAWYAPPSTSTDQEEKLLQLYPLEDFQHLVQEEYDGPISAQYYRAAQMNRDIWFTCPVLDFAWQYLKNGGVKPSQVRLYEHNSTRFTPAFEMMGVARWRVAHLSDIPYVLNVQHLEGGADNSATELALARTMSTSIAKFVNSGNPEGYINGVETWPAAFFDVTKENLQNDFPAKLSLQIFGGPYGTAPVTIAEGRQHDAKNAIEDAVYWENLSIESVSRADSPNPEEPASANGDESQASIEDTRRGALHTLSLCKSVITTLELTRLRKSRTGIFYWLAFWERLYSRGFARSLGSRVTAALTKVDILFRTVANELHQLTQRMEYAIAHAPTEKDILLMLEQMEDEVGLRRRRRRKKAQAILNKMRVHIEGIPVKVSDELFDDMKRGVFALDVFCDYHPGDPVAEEHESMWPEYFVEQSGVGMVAVSPYLYRQWQQGEASAAAGSYMPLTSYTGNNAEVEYLEEEYEVADNWRPDDSRSARRW
;
A
#
# COMPACT_ATOMS: atom_id res chain seq x y z
N MET A 1 28.28 -26.31 15.62
CA MET A 1 26.95 -26.07 15.01
C MET A 1 26.37 -24.86 15.70
N THR A 2 26.41 -23.72 15.02
CA THR A 2 25.98 -22.41 15.53
C THR A 2 24.55 -22.12 15.05
N PRO A 3 23.61 -21.74 15.93
CA PRO A 3 22.41 -21.04 15.47
C PRO A 3 22.85 -19.65 15.00
N THR A 4 22.43 -19.25 13.80
CA THR A 4 22.80 -17.96 13.21
C THR A 4 21.76 -16.89 13.50
N TRP A 5 22.08 -15.63 13.16
CA TRP A 5 21.23 -14.44 13.24
C TRP A 5 19.76 -14.65 12.80
N ASN A 6 19.48 -15.60 11.91
CA ASN A 6 18.11 -15.95 11.53
C ASN A 6 17.23 -16.35 12.72
N SER A 7 17.76 -17.04 13.74
CA SER A 7 16.98 -17.36 14.95
C SER A 7 16.64 -16.11 15.76
N ILE A 8 17.58 -15.15 15.85
CA ILE A 8 17.39 -13.85 16.51
C ILE A 8 16.29 -13.06 15.81
N LEU A 9 16.39 -12.97 14.48
CA LEU A 9 15.43 -12.28 13.63
C LEU A 9 14.03 -12.94 13.70
N VAL A 10 13.95 -14.27 13.74
CA VAL A 10 12.69 -15.01 13.88
C VAL A 10 12.02 -14.74 15.23
N THR A 11 12.74 -14.72 16.35
CA THR A 11 12.15 -14.38 17.66
C THR A 11 11.74 -12.90 17.71
N LEU A 12 12.54 -11.98 17.18
CA LEU A 12 12.15 -10.56 17.10
C LEU A 12 10.91 -10.33 16.21
N ILE A 13 10.81 -11.06 15.08
CA ILE A 13 9.62 -11.05 14.21
C ILE A 13 8.44 -11.73 14.89
N ALA A 14 8.63 -12.78 15.71
CA ALA A 14 7.56 -13.41 16.48
C ALA A 14 6.99 -12.44 17.53
N LEU A 15 7.86 -11.75 18.28
CA LEU A 15 7.50 -10.74 19.28
C LEU A 15 6.74 -9.56 18.64
N PHE A 16 7.21 -9.09 17.47
CA PHE A 16 6.52 -8.08 16.66
C PHE A 16 5.19 -8.61 16.09
N ALA A 17 5.14 -9.86 15.63
CA ALA A 17 3.93 -10.50 15.12
C ALA A 17 2.91 -10.83 16.22
N GLY A 18 3.32 -11.07 17.47
CA GLY A 18 2.43 -11.20 18.63
C GLY A 18 1.79 -9.86 19.04
N LEU A 19 2.49 -8.75 18.75
CA LEU A 19 2.00 -7.38 18.83
C LEU A 19 1.19 -6.94 17.60
N LEU A 20 1.29 -7.62 16.45
CA LEU A 20 0.59 -7.27 15.19
C LEU A 20 -0.63 -8.17 14.90
N ALA A 21 -0.55 -9.47 15.17
CA ALA A 21 -1.69 -10.40 15.37
C ALA A 21 -2.51 -10.06 16.63
N PHE A 22 -2.25 -8.88 17.19
CA PHE A 22 -3.16 -8.12 18.02
C PHE A 22 -4.45 -7.71 17.29
N TYR A 23 -4.39 -7.52 15.97
CA TYR A 23 -5.19 -6.48 15.32
C TYR A 23 -6.23 -6.91 14.27
N LEU A 24 -6.12 -8.09 13.62
CA LEU A 24 -6.87 -8.34 12.36
C LEU A 24 -7.67 -9.66 12.27
N ASN A 25 -8.80 -9.56 11.54
CA ASN A 25 -9.77 -10.59 11.08
C ASN A 25 -10.70 -11.21 12.15
N ARG A 26 -11.97 -11.52 11.88
CA ARG A 26 -12.86 -11.58 10.68
C ARG A 26 -14.30 -11.16 11.11
N SER A 27 -15.34 -10.90 10.30
CA SER A 27 -15.61 -10.47 8.89
C SER A 27 -17.17 -10.46 8.71
N ASP A 28 -17.88 -10.09 7.62
CA ASP A 28 -17.56 -9.70 6.22
C ASP A 28 -18.31 -8.40 5.80
N GLY A 29 -19.47 -8.46 5.10
CA GLY A 29 -20.26 -7.28 4.66
C GLY A 29 -21.67 -7.60 4.09
N LEU A 30 -22.51 -6.58 3.84
CA LEU A 30 -23.89 -6.70 3.32
C LEU A 30 -24.38 -5.45 2.55
N LEU A 31 -24.84 -5.69 1.31
CA LEU A 31 -25.86 -5.00 0.46
C LEU A 31 -26.30 -3.56 0.84
N ALA A 32 -26.17 -2.51 0.00
CA ALA A 32 -26.81 -2.25 -1.32
C ALA A 32 -28.36 -2.04 -1.24
N PRO A 33 -29.05 -1.36 -2.21
CA PRO A 33 -28.62 -0.68 -3.44
C PRO A 33 -29.32 0.71 -3.67
N ASN A 34 -29.41 1.15 -4.94
CA ASN A 34 -30.46 1.99 -5.58
C ASN A 34 -30.31 3.54 -5.69
N SER A 35 -30.86 4.20 -6.73
CA SER A 35 -30.99 3.90 -8.18
C SER A 35 -31.85 4.98 -8.89
N GLU A 36 -31.50 5.31 -10.14
CA GLU A 36 -32.39 5.75 -11.25
C GLU A 36 -33.27 7.02 -11.06
N GLY A 37 -33.42 7.82 -12.12
CA GLY A 37 -34.16 9.09 -12.07
C GLY A 37 -34.81 9.44 -13.41
N SER A 38 -35.73 10.41 -13.41
CA SER A 38 -36.28 11.07 -14.61
C SER A 38 -36.99 12.36 -14.22
N GLU A 39 -36.95 13.38 -15.08
CA GLU A 39 -37.31 14.75 -14.70
C GLU A 39 -38.82 15.01 -14.74
N LEU A 40 -39.37 15.51 -13.62
CA LEU A 40 -40.70 16.12 -13.54
C LEU A 40 -40.63 17.37 -12.64
N THR A 41 -40.71 18.55 -13.25
CA THR A 41 -40.40 19.83 -12.60
C THR A 41 -41.53 20.37 -11.73
N VAL A 42 -41.45 20.10 -10.42
CA VAL A 42 -42.21 20.83 -9.38
C VAL A 42 -41.26 21.16 -8.22
N GLY A 43 -41.15 22.44 -7.84
CA GLY A 43 -40.53 22.84 -6.57
C GLY A 43 -39.01 23.11 -6.55
N GLY A 44 -38.30 23.06 -7.68
CA GLY A 44 -36.97 23.68 -7.80
C GLY A 44 -35.77 22.94 -7.17
N ARG A 45 -35.87 21.64 -6.90
CA ARG A 45 -34.72 20.74 -6.74
C ARG A 45 -34.61 19.83 -7.97
N GLN A 46 -33.39 19.62 -8.45
CA GLN A 46 -33.10 18.79 -9.63
C GLN A 46 -32.63 17.40 -9.18
N LEU A 47 -33.17 16.35 -9.79
CA LEU A 47 -32.88 14.95 -9.48
C LEU A 47 -32.35 14.26 -10.75
N THR A 48 -31.05 13.97 -10.77
CA THR A 48 -30.37 13.34 -11.91
C THR A 48 -30.48 11.82 -11.84
N SER A 49 -30.75 11.19 -12.99
CA SER A 49 -30.50 9.75 -13.17
C SER A 49 -29.00 9.44 -13.01
N PRO A 50 -28.63 8.23 -12.55
CA PRO A 50 -27.26 7.76 -12.60
C PRO A 50 -26.80 7.72 -14.07
N PRO A 51 -25.53 8.06 -14.35
CA PRO A 51 -25.01 8.03 -15.70
C PRO A 51 -25.10 6.61 -16.27
N THR A 52 -25.56 6.50 -17.52
CA THR A 52 -25.89 5.23 -18.17
C THR A 52 -25.19 5.15 -19.51
N VAL A 53 -24.39 4.12 -19.68
CA VAL A 53 -23.85 3.71 -20.98
C VAL A 53 -24.63 2.50 -21.48
N THR A 54 -25.04 2.52 -22.76
CA THR A 54 -25.71 1.39 -23.40
C THR A 54 -24.88 0.93 -24.59
N ASP A 55 -24.56 -0.36 -24.64
CA ASP A 55 -24.07 -1.04 -25.84
C ASP A 55 -25.28 -1.55 -26.66
N PRO A 56 -25.61 -0.93 -27.81
CA PRO A 56 -26.75 -1.35 -28.63
C PRO A 56 -26.46 -2.58 -29.50
N ALA A 57 -25.19 -2.96 -29.69
CA ALA A 57 -24.80 -4.09 -30.52
C ALA A 57 -24.90 -5.41 -29.73
N ARG A 58 -24.50 -5.40 -28.46
CA ARG A 58 -24.57 -6.52 -27.52
C ARG A 58 -25.79 -6.48 -26.59
N ASP A 59 -26.53 -5.37 -26.56
CA ASP A 59 -27.74 -5.19 -25.74
C ASP A 59 -27.39 -5.20 -24.23
N ILE A 60 -26.48 -4.33 -23.82
CA ILE A 60 -25.97 -4.26 -22.42
C ILE A 60 -26.14 -2.83 -21.89
N LYS A 61 -26.72 -2.66 -20.70
CA LYS A 61 -26.78 -1.38 -19.96
C LYS A 61 -25.74 -1.40 -18.84
N TYR A 62 -24.90 -0.38 -18.74
CA TYR A 62 -23.97 -0.14 -17.63
C TYR A 62 -24.47 1.03 -16.77
N LEU A 63 -24.63 0.81 -15.47
CA LEU A 63 -25.09 1.81 -14.51
C LEU A 63 -23.88 2.41 -13.76
N GLY A 64 -23.48 3.62 -14.09
CA GLY A 64 -22.41 4.33 -13.39
C GLY A 64 -22.91 5.14 -12.19
N SER A 65 -21.97 5.70 -11.44
CA SER A 65 -22.21 6.75 -10.44
C SER A 65 -21.59 8.08 -10.92
N TYR A 66 -22.06 9.21 -10.38
CA TYR A 66 -21.54 10.55 -10.74
C TYR A 66 -21.10 11.27 -9.48
N SER A 67 -19.86 11.76 -9.46
CA SER A 67 -19.26 12.47 -8.32
C SER A 67 -18.39 13.63 -8.78
N LEU A 68 -18.45 14.77 -8.08
CA LEU A 68 -17.56 15.94 -8.24
C LEU A 68 -17.37 16.53 -9.67
N GLY A 69 -18.14 16.09 -10.67
CA GLY A 69 -17.98 16.46 -12.08
C GLY A 69 -17.47 15.33 -13.00
N VAL A 70 -17.48 14.08 -12.53
CA VAL A 70 -16.93 12.88 -13.21
C VAL A 70 -17.98 11.76 -13.19
N GLU A 71 -18.10 11.01 -14.30
CA GLU A 71 -18.84 9.75 -14.34
C GLU A 71 -17.90 8.57 -14.02
N HIS A 72 -18.34 7.66 -13.16
CA HIS A 72 -17.58 6.49 -12.72
C HIS A 72 -18.34 5.22 -13.09
N TYR A 73 -17.67 4.31 -13.82
CA TYR A 73 -18.18 2.99 -14.15
C TYR A 73 -17.20 1.95 -13.59
N GLN A 74 -17.46 1.49 -12.37
CA GLN A 74 -16.60 0.64 -11.56
C GLN A 74 -17.02 -0.84 -11.62
N ASN A 75 -16.20 -1.77 -11.12
CA ASN A 75 -16.53 -3.20 -11.00
C ASN A 75 -16.99 -3.91 -12.31
N ILE A 76 -16.66 -3.36 -13.48
CA ILE A 76 -16.94 -4.04 -14.76
C ILE A 76 -16.01 -5.25 -14.90
N PHE A 77 -16.57 -6.42 -15.14
CA PHE A 77 -15.79 -7.65 -15.31
C PHE A 77 -15.28 -7.76 -16.74
N ASN A 78 -13.96 -7.70 -16.90
CA ASN A 78 -13.26 -7.97 -18.14
C ASN A 78 -13.01 -9.48 -18.37
N ALA A 79 -12.89 -10.27 -17.29
CA ALA A 79 -12.56 -11.70 -17.33
C ALA A 79 -13.33 -12.54 -16.28
N GLU A 80 -13.47 -13.84 -16.56
CA GLU A 80 -14.12 -14.81 -15.67
C GLU A 80 -13.39 -14.95 -14.34
N ALA A 81 -14.14 -15.16 -13.25
CA ALA A 81 -13.59 -15.33 -11.91
C ALA A 81 -12.54 -16.46 -11.86
N PRO A 82 -11.26 -16.16 -11.50
CA PRO A 82 -10.15 -17.12 -11.57
C PRO A 82 -10.09 -18.07 -10.36
N TRP A 83 -11.23 -18.68 -10.02
CA TRP A 83 -11.43 -19.56 -8.86
C TRP A 83 -11.62 -21.03 -9.24
N GLY A 84 -11.55 -21.93 -8.24
CA GLY A 84 -11.62 -23.38 -8.43
C GLY A 84 -10.65 -23.86 -9.52
N LYS A 85 -11.17 -24.59 -10.52
CA LYS A 85 -10.36 -25.07 -11.66
C LYS A 85 -9.75 -23.96 -12.55
N ARG A 86 -10.24 -22.71 -12.46
CA ARG A 86 -9.61 -21.54 -13.12
C ARG A 86 -8.48 -20.91 -12.30
N ARG A 87 -8.26 -21.31 -11.04
CA ARG A 87 -7.13 -20.81 -10.23
C ARG A 87 -5.80 -21.16 -10.93
N PHE A 88 -4.90 -20.18 -10.97
CA PHE A 88 -3.63 -20.16 -11.73
C PHE A 88 -3.75 -20.31 -13.26
N ALA A 89 -4.94 -20.50 -13.83
CA ALA A 89 -5.10 -20.53 -15.29
C ALA A 89 -5.07 -19.08 -15.87
N PRO A 90 -4.76 -18.90 -17.17
CA PRO A 90 -4.98 -17.63 -17.85
C PRO A 90 -6.45 -17.16 -17.74
N PRO A 91 -6.73 -15.85 -17.84
CA PRO A 91 -8.10 -15.34 -17.88
C PRO A 91 -8.86 -15.87 -19.11
N ILE A 92 -10.19 -15.85 -19.02
CA ILE A 92 -11.11 -15.96 -20.15
C ILE A 92 -11.91 -14.64 -20.19
N PRO A 93 -12.02 -13.93 -21.32
CA PRO A 93 -12.81 -12.70 -21.39
C PRO A 93 -14.29 -12.95 -21.06
N VAL A 94 -14.90 -12.06 -20.26
CA VAL A 94 -16.32 -12.16 -19.91
C VAL A 94 -17.20 -11.89 -21.13
N GLN A 95 -18.20 -12.76 -21.32
CA GLN A 95 -19.29 -12.55 -22.27
C GLN A 95 -20.59 -12.34 -21.49
N TYR A 96 -20.96 -11.07 -21.31
CA TYR A 96 -22.26 -10.71 -20.76
C TYR A 96 -23.39 -11.23 -21.67
N ALA A 97 -24.48 -11.73 -21.06
CA ALA A 97 -25.64 -12.18 -21.82
C ALA A 97 -26.36 -10.99 -22.48
N ARG A 98 -26.99 -11.22 -23.64
CA ARG A 98 -27.84 -10.21 -24.29
C ARG A 98 -28.96 -9.79 -23.34
N GLY A 99 -29.14 -8.49 -23.13
CA GLY A 99 -30.09 -7.90 -22.18
C GLY A 99 -29.54 -7.73 -20.76
N SER A 100 -28.22 -7.85 -20.54
CA SER A 100 -27.61 -7.68 -19.22
C SER A 100 -27.65 -6.22 -18.75
N VAL A 101 -27.95 -6.01 -17.47
CA VAL A 101 -27.70 -4.76 -16.76
C VAL A 101 -26.53 -4.97 -15.80
N VAL A 102 -25.45 -4.21 -15.99
CA VAL A 102 -24.24 -4.25 -15.17
C VAL A 102 -24.32 -3.08 -14.19
N ASP A 103 -24.48 -3.39 -12.91
CA ASP A 103 -24.29 -2.39 -11.85
C ASP A 103 -22.80 -2.08 -11.70
N ALA A 104 -22.42 -0.87 -12.09
CA ALA A 104 -21.07 -0.34 -12.07
C ALA A 104 -20.97 0.88 -11.13
N THR A 105 -21.90 1.03 -10.19
CA THR A 105 -21.98 2.21 -9.30
C THR A 105 -20.92 2.22 -8.19
N LEU A 106 -20.41 1.04 -7.81
CA LEU A 106 -19.55 0.80 -6.65
C LEU A 106 -18.21 0.15 -7.01
N PRO A 107 -17.13 0.36 -6.23
CA PRO A 107 -15.83 -0.28 -6.44
C PRO A 107 -15.92 -1.82 -6.33
N GLY A 108 -15.10 -2.50 -7.13
CA GLY A 108 -15.04 -3.96 -7.17
C GLY A 108 -14.08 -4.56 -6.14
N ALA A 109 -14.09 -5.88 -6.02
CA ALA A 109 -13.15 -6.59 -5.16
C ALA A 109 -11.71 -6.49 -5.69
N TRP A 110 -10.81 -5.96 -4.86
CA TRP A 110 -9.36 -6.08 -4.96
C TRP A 110 -8.87 -7.54 -5.02
N CYS A 111 -7.69 -7.74 -5.60
CA CYS A 111 -7.09 -9.07 -5.75
C CYS A 111 -6.44 -9.59 -4.45
N PRO A 112 -6.36 -10.94 -4.29
CA PRO A 112 -5.70 -11.62 -3.17
C PRO A 112 -4.32 -11.08 -2.77
N GLN A 113 -4.18 -10.61 -1.53
CA GLN A 113 -2.94 -10.01 -1.03
C GLN A 113 -2.85 -9.97 0.51
N GLY A 114 -1.72 -9.47 1.04
CA GLY A 114 -1.48 -9.34 2.48
C GLY A 114 -1.97 -8.00 3.05
N ILE A 115 -2.96 -8.05 3.94
CA ILE A 115 -3.61 -6.86 4.55
C ILE A 115 -2.76 -6.29 5.71
N GLY A 116 -2.85 -4.97 5.94
CA GLY A 116 -2.29 -4.26 7.10
C GLY A 116 -1.53 -2.99 6.68
N ASP A 117 -1.89 -1.85 7.26
CA ASP A 117 -1.39 -0.53 6.84
C ASP A 117 0.12 -0.36 7.07
N VAL A 118 0.84 0.15 6.06
CA VAL A 118 2.28 0.47 6.14
C VAL A 118 2.52 1.97 6.21
N LEU A 119 1.69 2.77 5.53
CA LEU A 119 1.80 4.23 5.45
C LEU A 119 0.45 4.86 5.87
N PRO A 120 0.42 5.94 6.65
CA PRO A 120 -0.82 6.51 7.21
C PRO A 120 -1.72 7.21 6.16
N PHE A 121 -1.25 7.30 4.91
CA PHE A 121 -1.98 7.85 3.76
C PHE A 121 -2.35 6.77 2.71
N THR A 122 -2.12 5.48 2.99
CA THR A 122 -2.59 4.37 2.15
C THR A 122 -3.76 3.67 2.84
N SER A 123 -4.93 3.71 2.22
CA SER A 123 -6.22 3.41 2.83
C SER A 123 -6.53 1.90 2.90
N ARG A 124 -6.24 1.22 4.03
CA ARG A 124 -6.54 -0.21 4.30
C ARG A 124 -5.80 -1.22 3.41
N VAL A 125 -5.09 -0.73 2.39
CA VAL A 125 -4.23 -1.48 1.48
C VAL A 125 -2.84 -0.88 1.53
N VAL A 126 -1.82 -1.72 1.39
CA VAL A 126 -0.46 -1.24 1.19
C VAL A 126 -0.31 -0.85 -0.28
N SER A 127 -0.22 0.45 -0.56
CA SER A 127 0.24 0.89 -1.88
C SER A 127 1.74 0.64 -2.01
N ILE A 128 2.12 -0.61 -2.26
CA ILE A 128 3.47 -1.04 -2.66
C ILE A 128 3.30 -1.97 -3.85
N SER A 129 3.39 -1.35 -5.02
CA SER A 129 3.32 -1.95 -6.35
C SER A 129 4.53 -2.85 -6.60
N GLY A 130 4.49 -4.04 -6.03
CA GLY A 130 5.60 -5.01 -5.97
C GLY A 130 5.25 -6.42 -6.43
N HIS A 131 4.24 -6.54 -7.30
CA HIS A 131 3.53 -7.77 -7.68
C HIS A 131 2.85 -8.53 -6.54
N ALA A 132 3.01 -8.12 -5.28
CA ALA A 132 2.44 -8.76 -4.10
C ALA A 132 1.25 -8.01 -3.47
N LEU A 133 1.12 -6.70 -3.71
CA LEU A 133 0.18 -5.78 -3.04
C LEU A 133 -0.34 -4.71 -4.03
N GLY A 134 -1.47 -4.06 -3.71
CA GLY A 134 -2.09 -2.95 -4.46
C GLY A 134 -3.51 -3.21 -4.98
N SER A 135 -4.23 -2.15 -5.35
CA SER A 135 -5.59 -2.18 -5.93
C SER A 135 -5.81 -1.05 -6.94
N ALA A 136 -6.79 -1.23 -7.83
CA ALA A 136 -7.34 -0.17 -8.68
C ALA A 136 -8.17 0.88 -7.92
N SER A 137 -8.47 0.66 -6.64
CA SER A 137 -9.39 1.48 -5.83
C SER A 137 -8.72 2.23 -4.66
N GLU A 138 -7.40 2.45 -4.70
CA GLU A 138 -6.72 3.27 -3.68
C GLU A 138 -7.08 4.74 -3.79
N VAL A 139 -7.15 5.44 -2.64
CA VAL A 139 -7.23 6.92 -2.60
C VAL A 139 -6.07 7.57 -3.37
N LEU A 140 -4.88 6.97 -3.35
CA LEU A 140 -3.70 7.44 -4.11
C LEU A 140 -3.90 7.40 -5.63
N TYR A 141 -4.77 6.52 -6.13
CA TYR A 141 -5.09 6.37 -7.56
C TYR A 141 -6.40 7.07 -7.97
N ASN A 142 -6.96 7.96 -7.14
CA ASN A 142 -8.14 8.76 -7.52
C ASN A 142 -7.84 9.64 -8.76
N PRO A 143 -8.59 9.51 -9.86
CA PRO A 143 -8.30 10.20 -11.12
C PRO A 143 -9.05 11.54 -11.29
N ASP A 144 -9.92 11.93 -10.35
CA ASP A 144 -10.93 12.98 -10.56
C ASP A 144 -10.29 14.35 -10.78
N GLY A 145 -9.08 14.55 -10.24
CA GLY A 145 -8.27 15.73 -10.49
C GLY A 145 -7.75 15.81 -11.93
N LEU A 146 -7.21 14.71 -12.44
CA LEU A 146 -6.69 14.60 -13.82
C LEU A 146 -7.83 14.69 -14.84
N VAL A 147 -8.95 13.98 -14.63
CA VAL A 147 -10.10 14.02 -15.52
C VAL A 147 -10.65 15.44 -15.64
N ARG A 148 -10.89 16.13 -14.51
CA ARG A 148 -11.41 17.51 -14.54
C ARG A 148 -10.40 18.52 -15.10
N GLN A 149 -9.10 18.37 -14.81
CA GLN A 149 -8.06 19.22 -15.40
C GLN A 149 -8.01 19.03 -16.93
N SER A 150 -8.10 17.78 -17.42
CA SER A 150 -8.14 17.47 -18.85
C SER A 150 -9.33 18.13 -19.56
N VAL A 151 -10.51 18.16 -18.93
CA VAL A 151 -11.70 18.85 -19.46
C VAL A 151 -11.50 20.37 -19.46
N ALA A 152 -10.97 20.93 -18.37
CA ALA A 152 -10.70 22.37 -18.26
C ALA A 152 -9.66 22.87 -19.29
N ASP A 153 -8.64 22.05 -19.59
CA ASP A 153 -7.61 22.34 -20.59
C ASP A 153 -8.08 22.06 -22.04
N GLY A 154 -9.32 21.61 -22.24
CA GLY A 154 -9.86 21.24 -23.56
C GLY A 154 -9.21 20.00 -24.18
N GLN A 155 -8.65 19.12 -23.34
CA GLN A 155 -7.97 17.87 -23.70
C GLN A 155 -8.64 16.64 -23.05
N PRO A 156 -9.98 16.49 -23.08
CA PRO A 156 -10.69 15.48 -22.29
C PRO A 156 -10.18 14.05 -22.53
N LEU A 157 -10.09 13.27 -21.45
CA LEU A 157 -9.67 11.88 -21.44
C LEU A 157 -10.60 11.00 -20.58
N ILE A 158 -10.58 9.70 -20.84
CA ILE A 158 -11.17 8.68 -19.96
C ILE A 158 -10.02 8.02 -19.20
N TYR A 159 -10.20 7.84 -17.90
CA TYR A 159 -9.27 7.07 -17.06
C TYR A 159 -9.83 5.67 -16.81
N VAL A 160 -8.99 4.65 -16.95
CA VAL A 160 -9.33 3.24 -16.67
C VAL A 160 -8.25 2.64 -15.78
N ALA A 161 -8.64 2.20 -14.58
CA ALA A 161 -7.79 1.40 -13.70
C ALA A 161 -8.22 -0.08 -13.76
N ILE A 162 -7.25 -0.98 -13.55
CA ILE A 162 -7.45 -2.43 -13.70
C ILE A 162 -6.92 -3.19 -12.47
N ASN A 163 -7.69 -4.17 -12.00
CA ASN A 163 -7.18 -5.18 -11.07
C ASN A 163 -6.61 -6.36 -11.87
N TYR A 164 -5.51 -6.94 -11.39
CA TYR A 164 -4.88 -8.14 -11.93
C TYR A 164 -4.39 -9.02 -10.78
N ARG A 165 -4.24 -10.34 -10.99
CA ARG A 165 -3.84 -11.24 -9.90
C ARG A 165 -2.41 -10.96 -9.42
N LEU A 166 -2.25 -10.98 -8.10
CA LEU A 166 -1.00 -10.71 -7.39
C LEU A 166 -0.44 -11.96 -6.71
N GLY A 167 0.83 -11.87 -6.30
CA GLY A 167 1.56 -12.85 -5.52
C GLY A 167 1.46 -14.27 -6.07
N PHE A 168 1.16 -15.22 -5.19
CA PHE A 168 0.99 -16.64 -5.53
C PHE A 168 -0.09 -16.88 -6.60
N PHE A 169 -1.16 -16.07 -6.64
CA PHE A 169 -2.28 -16.30 -7.56
C PHE A 169 -2.02 -15.74 -8.97
N GLY A 170 -1.17 -14.71 -9.09
CA GLY A 170 -0.75 -14.12 -10.35
C GLY A 170 0.54 -14.72 -10.93
N PHE A 171 1.47 -15.14 -10.05
CA PHE A 171 2.86 -15.41 -10.42
C PHE A 171 3.46 -16.68 -9.80
N ALA A 172 2.66 -17.59 -9.23
CA ALA A 172 3.12 -18.96 -9.07
C ALA A 172 3.53 -19.54 -10.44
N THR A 173 4.52 -20.42 -10.43
CA THR A 173 5.02 -21.08 -11.64
C THR A 173 5.52 -22.48 -11.29
N SER A 174 5.49 -23.37 -12.27
CA SER A 174 6.08 -24.71 -12.17
C SER A 174 6.41 -25.19 -13.58
N LYS A 175 7.16 -26.29 -13.68
CA LYS A 175 7.42 -26.96 -14.95
C LYS A 175 6.11 -27.33 -15.66
N ALA A 176 5.17 -27.96 -14.95
CA ALA A 176 3.85 -28.27 -15.48
C ALA A 176 3.04 -27.02 -15.89
N MET A 177 3.11 -25.90 -15.13
CA MET A 177 2.47 -24.64 -15.54
C MET A 177 3.08 -24.07 -16.82
N ALA A 178 4.41 -24.10 -16.98
CA ALA A 178 5.10 -23.59 -18.16
C ALA A 178 4.79 -24.42 -19.41
N GLU A 179 4.89 -25.75 -19.30
CA GLU A 179 4.54 -26.69 -20.37
C GLU A 179 3.07 -26.54 -20.82
N ASN A 180 2.17 -26.17 -19.91
CA ASN A 180 0.74 -25.95 -20.18
C ASN A 180 0.36 -24.47 -20.38
N LYS A 181 1.33 -23.54 -20.47
CA LYS A 181 1.14 -22.09 -20.71
C LYS A 181 0.24 -21.37 -19.68
N GLN A 182 0.30 -21.80 -18.42
CA GLN A 182 -0.45 -21.26 -17.29
C GLN A 182 0.39 -20.30 -16.42
N THR A 183 1.59 -19.97 -16.88
CA THR A 183 2.54 -19.01 -16.28
C THR A 183 2.12 -17.56 -16.46
N ASN A 184 2.65 -16.68 -15.60
CA ASN A 184 2.49 -15.22 -15.70
C ASN A 184 1.01 -14.78 -15.74
N ALA A 185 0.15 -15.42 -14.95
CA ALA A 185 -1.29 -15.19 -14.95
C ALA A 185 -1.67 -13.72 -14.69
N GLY A 186 -0.93 -13.01 -13.83
CA GLY A 186 -1.13 -11.56 -13.59
C GLY A 186 -0.85 -10.68 -14.82
N LEU A 187 0.20 -10.98 -15.61
CA LEU A 187 0.42 -10.30 -16.91
C LEU A 187 -0.67 -10.66 -17.92
N ARG A 188 -1.16 -11.90 -17.91
CA ARG A 188 -2.23 -12.32 -18.82
C ARG A 188 -3.56 -11.64 -18.46
N ASP A 189 -3.83 -11.40 -17.17
CA ASP A 189 -4.97 -10.58 -16.70
C ASP A 189 -4.87 -9.14 -17.21
N GLN A 190 -3.71 -8.49 -17.05
CA GLN A 190 -3.46 -7.15 -17.60
C GLN A 190 -3.65 -7.13 -19.12
N ARG A 191 -3.14 -8.13 -19.84
CA ARG A 191 -3.29 -8.24 -21.30
C ARG A 191 -4.76 -8.34 -21.70
N ALA A 192 -5.54 -9.20 -21.04
CA ALA A 192 -6.97 -9.34 -21.26
C ALA A 192 -7.75 -8.07 -20.88
N ALA A 193 -7.32 -7.33 -19.85
CA ALA A 193 -7.92 -6.05 -19.48
C ALA A 193 -7.66 -4.96 -20.53
N LEU A 194 -6.45 -4.90 -21.09
CA LEU A 194 -6.10 -3.96 -22.16
C LEU A 194 -6.78 -4.31 -23.49
N GLU A 195 -6.91 -5.60 -23.82
CA GLU A 195 -7.70 -6.08 -24.95
C GLU A 195 -9.19 -5.78 -24.74
N TRP A 196 -9.72 -5.92 -23.52
CA TRP A 196 -11.07 -5.46 -23.18
C TRP A 196 -11.23 -3.94 -23.40
N VAL A 197 -10.28 -3.10 -22.98
CA VAL A 197 -10.35 -1.64 -23.24
C VAL A 197 -10.43 -1.37 -24.74
N HIS A 198 -9.55 -1.95 -25.55
CA HIS A 198 -9.59 -1.79 -27.00
C HIS A 198 -10.93 -2.25 -27.63
N ASP A 199 -11.49 -3.37 -27.17
CA ASP A 199 -12.70 -3.95 -27.75
C ASP A 199 -14.01 -3.36 -27.18
N ASN A 200 -13.96 -2.48 -26.16
CA ASN A 200 -15.15 -1.99 -25.45
C ASN A 200 -15.20 -0.47 -25.21
N ILE A 201 -14.09 0.26 -25.17
CA ILE A 201 -14.08 1.65 -24.66
C ILE A 201 -14.90 2.63 -25.51
N GLU A 202 -15.17 2.31 -26.77
CA GLU A 202 -16.02 3.11 -27.66
C GLU A 202 -17.45 3.31 -27.12
N VAL A 203 -18.02 2.33 -26.39
CA VAL A 203 -19.36 2.50 -25.79
C VAL A 203 -19.37 3.52 -24.64
N PHE A 204 -18.21 3.78 -24.05
CA PHE A 204 -17.97 4.83 -23.04
C PHE A 204 -17.48 6.15 -23.69
N CYS A 205 -17.64 6.30 -25.01
CA CYS A 205 -17.15 7.44 -25.82
C CYS A 205 -15.61 7.57 -25.89
N GLY A 206 -14.87 6.50 -25.61
CA GLY A 206 -13.42 6.46 -25.79
C GLY A 206 -13.00 6.14 -27.22
N ASP A 207 -11.75 6.44 -27.56
CA ASP A 207 -11.15 6.06 -28.86
C ASP A 207 -10.19 4.86 -28.64
N PRO A 208 -10.52 3.66 -29.14
CA PRO A 208 -9.69 2.46 -28.94
C PRO A 208 -8.36 2.50 -29.70
N GLN A 209 -8.17 3.46 -30.62
CA GLN A 209 -6.88 3.71 -31.29
C GLN A 209 -6.04 4.78 -30.58
N ARG A 210 -6.49 5.30 -29.43
CA ARG A 210 -5.81 6.34 -28.63
C ARG A 210 -5.61 5.95 -27.15
N VAL A 211 -5.46 4.65 -26.88
CA VAL A 211 -5.12 4.12 -25.55
C VAL A 211 -3.68 4.48 -25.16
N THR A 212 -3.52 5.27 -24.09
CA THR A 212 -2.23 5.46 -23.42
C THR A 212 -2.20 4.61 -22.15
N VAL A 213 -1.23 3.69 -22.03
CA VAL A 213 -1.02 2.96 -20.77
C VAL A 213 -0.16 3.78 -19.83
N VAL A 214 -0.55 3.83 -18.55
CA VAL A 214 0.19 4.48 -17.47
C VAL A 214 0.45 3.42 -16.41
N GLY A 215 1.69 3.30 -15.98
CA GLY A 215 2.09 2.33 -14.96
C GLY A 215 3.20 2.91 -14.09
N GLN A 216 3.20 2.54 -12.82
CA GLN A 216 4.20 2.96 -11.83
C GLN A 216 4.87 1.71 -11.22
N SER A 217 6.18 1.79 -10.95
CA SER A 217 6.99 0.71 -10.37
C SER A 217 6.95 -0.60 -11.18
N VAL A 218 6.48 -1.70 -10.60
CA VAL A 218 6.24 -2.94 -11.35
C VAL A 218 5.20 -2.76 -12.46
N GLY A 219 4.25 -1.83 -12.34
CA GLY A 219 3.30 -1.50 -13.41
C GLY A 219 4.00 -0.84 -14.62
N ALA A 220 5.01 0.00 -14.38
CA ALA A 220 5.88 0.51 -15.44
C ALA A 220 6.71 -0.62 -16.06
N SER A 221 7.29 -1.47 -15.21
CA SER A 221 8.04 -2.65 -15.64
C SER A 221 7.20 -3.60 -16.50
N ASP A 222 5.94 -3.82 -16.13
CA ASP A 222 4.98 -4.68 -16.81
C ASP A 222 4.58 -4.12 -18.18
N ILE A 223 4.45 -2.80 -18.35
CA ILE A 223 4.34 -2.19 -19.70
C ILE A 223 5.53 -2.61 -20.57
N GLY A 224 6.75 -2.59 -20.02
CA GLY A 224 7.94 -3.12 -20.67
C GLY A 224 7.89 -4.63 -20.98
N LEU A 225 7.24 -5.43 -20.14
CA LEU A 225 6.98 -6.85 -20.39
C LEU A 225 5.92 -7.06 -21.48
N HIS A 226 4.87 -6.23 -21.56
CA HIS A 226 3.90 -6.24 -22.67
C HIS A 226 4.55 -5.86 -24.00
N LEU A 227 5.46 -4.87 -24.01
CA LEU A 227 6.23 -4.49 -25.20
C LEU A 227 7.16 -5.61 -25.70
N THR A 228 7.74 -6.40 -24.79
CA THR A 228 8.58 -7.56 -25.14
C THR A 228 7.78 -8.87 -25.34
N SER A 229 6.49 -8.86 -25.01
CA SER A 229 5.63 -10.06 -25.09
C SER A 229 5.55 -10.63 -26.51
N PHE A 230 5.62 -11.97 -26.60
CA PHE A 230 5.66 -12.72 -27.86
C PHE A 230 6.72 -12.21 -28.86
N GLU A 231 7.87 -11.70 -28.38
CA GLU A 231 8.92 -11.05 -29.22
C GLU A 231 8.41 -9.82 -30.00
N GLY A 232 7.33 -9.18 -29.53
CA GLY A 232 6.61 -8.10 -30.21
C GLY A 232 5.67 -8.57 -31.33
N THR A 233 5.64 -9.85 -31.68
CA THR A 233 4.96 -10.36 -32.89
C THR A 233 3.44 -10.28 -32.87
N LYS A 234 2.82 -10.07 -31.69
CA LYS A 234 1.37 -9.87 -31.53
C LYS A 234 0.95 -8.41 -31.29
N GLY A 235 1.90 -7.46 -31.33
CA GLY A 235 1.63 -6.06 -30.98
C GLY A 235 1.12 -5.87 -29.55
N VAL A 236 0.66 -4.66 -29.25
CA VAL A 236 -0.07 -4.30 -28.02
C VAL A 236 -1.29 -3.44 -28.36
N PRO A 237 -2.37 -3.50 -27.57
CA PRO A 237 -3.58 -2.69 -27.75
C PRO A 237 -3.42 -1.24 -27.20
N PHE A 238 -2.25 -0.63 -27.42
CA PHE A 238 -1.96 0.76 -27.05
C PHE A 238 -0.87 1.35 -27.96
N GLN A 239 -0.92 2.66 -28.20
CA GLN A 239 0.04 3.40 -29.04
C GLN A 239 0.99 4.32 -28.24
N GLN A 240 0.77 4.43 -26.93
CA GLN A 240 1.53 5.31 -26.03
C GLN A 240 1.72 4.68 -24.65
N ALA A 241 2.83 5.00 -23.99
CA ALA A 241 3.18 4.55 -22.65
C ALA A 241 3.71 5.71 -21.77
N ILE A 242 3.35 5.68 -20.49
CA ILE A 242 3.96 6.46 -19.40
C ILE A 242 4.45 5.46 -18.35
N MET A 243 5.77 5.44 -18.11
CA MET A 243 6.46 4.42 -17.30
C MET A 243 7.18 5.09 -16.13
N MET A 244 6.49 5.14 -14.99
CA MET A 244 6.89 5.89 -13.80
C MET A 244 7.71 5.00 -12.86
N SER A 245 8.97 5.37 -12.58
CA SER A 245 9.89 4.59 -11.73
C SER A 245 9.98 3.10 -12.13
N GLY A 246 10.24 2.78 -13.40
CA GLY A 246 10.52 1.39 -13.78
C GLY A 246 10.68 1.11 -15.28
N GLY A 247 11.57 0.18 -15.62
CA GLY A 247 11.86 -0.28 -16.99
C GLY A 247 11.84 -1.81 -17.15
N PRO A 248 11.67 -2.36 -18.36
CA PRO A 248 11.70 -3.80 -18.61
C PRO A 248 12.99 -4.47 -18.15
N GLY A 249 12.85 -5.51 -17.35
CA GLY A 249 13.96 -6.33 -16.88
C GLY A 249 14.46 -6.02 -15.46
N LEU A 250 13.93 -4.95 -14.85
CA LEU A 250 14.15 -4.49 -13.46
C LEU A 250 14.46 -5.62 -12.47
N ASN A 251 13.47 -6.49 -12.24
CA ASN A 251 13.55 -7.68 -11.39
C ASN A 251 13.38 -9.00 -12.19
N PHE A 252 13.02 -8.89 -13.47
CA PHE A 252 12.31 -9.94 -14.22
C PHE A 252 13.13 -10.59 -15.34
N ASN A 253 14.44 -10.34 -15.38
CA ASN A 253 15.39 -11.05 -16.25
C ASN A 253 15.72 -12.48 -15.74
N THR A 254 14.82 -13.11 -14.98
CA THR A 254 15.04 -14.37 -14.24
C THR A 254 14.18 -15.50 -14.81
N LYS A 255 14.72 -16.73 -14.82
CA LYS A 255 13.99 -17.93 -15.24
C LYS A 255 12.86 -18.26 -14.26
N SER A 256 11.95 -19.12 -14.70
CA SER A 256 10.87 -19.66 -13.86
C SER A 256 11.34 -20.57 -12.72
N ASP A 257 12.63 -20.94 -12.65
CA ASP A 257 13.19 -21.86 -11.65
C ASP A 257 13.14 -21.32 -10.21
N LEU A 258 13.54 -20.07 -9.97
CA LEU A 258 13.49 -19.45 -8.64
C LEU A 258 12.06 -19.40 -8.10
N VAL A 259 11.11 -18.96 -8.92
CA VAL A 259 9.70 -18.85 -8.52
C VAL A 259 9.01 -20.21 -8.49
N ALA A 260 9.50 -21.21 -9.25
CA ALA A 260 9.06 -22.59 -9.11
C ALA A 260 9.49 -23.21 -7.77
N ASN A 261 10.71 -22.92 -7.29
CA ASN A 261 11.14 -23.35 -5.96
C ASN A 261 10.29 -22.73 -4.85
N ASN A 262 9.92 -21.44 -4.99
CA ASN A 262 8.99 -20.77 -4.06
C ASN A 262 7.58 -21.40 -4.12
N THR A 263 7.11 -21.77 -5.31
CA THR A 263 5.82 -22.47 -5.49
C THR A 263 5.85 -23.87 -4.84
N ALA A 264 6.95 -24.61 -5.01
CA ALA A 264 7.15 -25.92 -4.37
C ALA A 264 7.18 -25.84 -2.83
N ALA A 265 7.78 -24.79 -2.28
CA ALA A 265 7.82 -24.56 -0.83
C ALA A 265 6.42 -24.30 -0.24
N ILE A 266 5.51 -23.66 -0.99
CA ILE A 266 4.10 -23.54 -0.60
C ILE A 266 3.38 -24.88 -0.78
N ALA A 267 3.57 -25.58 -1.90
CA ALA A 267 2.94 -26.88 -2.17
C ALA A 267 3.24 -27.93 -1.09
N ARG A 268 4.50 -28.05 -0.64
CA ARG A 268 4.89 -28.94 0.48
C ARG A 268 4.17 -28.58 1.79
N ARG A 269 4.03 -27.29 2.12
CA ARG A 269 3.36 -26.83 3.35
C ARG A 269 1.86 -27.15 3.40
N VAL A 270 1.24 -27.48 2.28
CA VAL A 270 -0.17 -27.87 2.18
C VAL A 270 -0.38 -29.33 1.75
N GLY A 271 0.69 -30.13 1.65
CA GLY A 271 0.62 -31.55 1.30
C GLY A 271 0.38 -31.85 -0.19
N CYS A 272 0.64 -30.90 -1.09
CA CYS A 272 0.45 -31.07 -2.54
C CYS A 272 1.70 -31.54 -3.33
N ALA A 273 2.83 -31.75 -2.66
CA ALA A 273 4.08 -32.28 -3.20
C ALA A 273 4.97 -32.78 -2.05
N GLU A 274 5.86 -33.74 -2.29
CA GLU A 274 6.90 -34.13 -1.32
C GLU A 274 8.23 -33.38 -1.55
N GLU A 275 9.28 -33.75 -0.80
CA GLU A 275 10.61 -33.14 -0.90
C GLU A 275 11.48 -33.86 -1.94
N GLY A 276 11.95 -33.10 -2.95
CA GLY A 276 12.72 -33.62 -4.08
C GLY A 276 11.90 -33.98 -5.32
N GLU A 277 10.57 -33.88 -5.26
CA GLU A 277 9.68 -34.15 -6.41
C GLU A 277 9.55 -32.96 -7.38
N ASP A 278 9.41 -33.29 -8.66
CA ASP A 278 9.05 -32.37 -9.74
C ASP A 278 7.55 -31.98 -9.60
N GLN A 279 7.22 -30.69 -9.63
CA GLN A 279 5.82 -30.24 -9.52
C GLN A 279 5.02 -30.58 -10.79
N THR A 280 4.05 -31.49 -10.65
CA THR A 280 3.25 -32.02 -11.77
C THR A 280 1.92 -31.27 -11.97
N LEU A 281 1.05 -31.80 -12.84
CA LEU A 281 -0.33 -31.33 -12.95
C LEU A 281 -1.16 -31.69 -11.72
N GLU A 282 -0.91 -32.84 -11.10
CA GLU A 282 -1.55 -33.29 -9.86
C GLU A 282 -1.24 -32.34 -8.69
N THR A 283 0.00 -31.85 -8.57
CA THR A 283 0.36 -30.77 -7.63
C THR A 283 -0.49 -29.51 -7.85
N LEU A 284 -0.71 -29.15 -9.12
CA LEU A 284 -1.51 -27.99 -9.49
C LEU A 284 -3.01 -28.18 -9.26
N GLU A 285 -3.55 -29.38 -9.45
CA GLU A 285 -4.93 -29.71 -9.10
C GLU A 285 -5.15 -29.70 -7.58
N CYS A 286 -4.23 -30.29 -6.81
CA CYS A 286 -4.25 -30.16 -5.34
C CYS A 286 -4.23 -28.68 -4.90
N LEU A 287 -3.34 -27.86 -5.45
CA LEU A 287 -3.29 -26.41 -5.18
C LEU A 287 -4.54 -25.63 -5.60
N ARG A 288 -5.43 -26.18 -6.45
CA ARG A 288 -6.73 -25.58 -6.79
C ARG A 288 -7.80 -25.85 -5.73
N ASP A 289 -7.71 -26.97 -5.03
CA ASP A 289 -8.69 -27.39 -4.03
C ASP A 289 -8.36 -26.91 -2.60
N VAL A 290 -7.10 -26.57 -2.31
CA VAL A 290 -6.72 -25.95 -1.01
C VAL A 290 -7.53 -24.66 -0.75
N PRO A 291 -8.01 -24.40 0.48
CA PRO A 291 -8.67 -23.14 0.84
C PRO A 291 -7.86 -21.90 0.49
N PHE A 292 -8.57 -20.89 -0.03
CA PHE A 292 -7.98 -19.67 -0.57
C PHE A 292 -7.21 -18.84 0.49
N ASP A 293 -7.75 -18.75 1.71
CA ASP A 293 -7.15 -18.00 2.80
C ASP A 293 -5.89 -18.68 3.37
N VAL A 294 -5.87 -20.01 3.42
CA VAL A 294 -4.68 -20.81 3.77
C VAL A 294 -3.53 -20.51 2.80
N LEU A 295 -3.77 -20.57 1.49
CA LEU A 295 -2.75 -20.24 0.47
C LEU A 295 -2.31 -18.77 0.55
N THR A 296 -3.25 -17.84 0.73
CA THR A 296 -2.94 -16.40 0.86
C THR A 296 -2.04 -16.15 2.07
N ASN A 297 -2.41 -16.66 3.24
CA ASN A 297 -1.63 -16.48 4.47
C ASN A 297 -0.23 -17.12 4.38
N LEU A 298 -0.14 -18.38 3.92
CA LEU A 298 1.14 -19.08 3.78
C LEU A 298 2.08 -18.41 2.78
N SER A 299 1.55 -17.95 1.63
CA SER A 299 2.33 -17.28 0.59
C SER A 299 2.78 -15.88 1.00
N VAL A 300 1.91 -15.07 1.61
CA VAL A 300 2.27 -13.74 2.16
C VAL A 300 3.31 -13.86 3.26
N THR A 301 3.14 -14.81 4.20
CA THR A 301 4.13 -15.06 5.26
C THR A 301 5.48 -15.46 4.65
N ALA A 302 5.52 -16.45 3.75
CA ALA A 302 6.75 -16.88 3.11
C ALA A 302 7.46 -15.76 2.35
N SER A 303 6.70 -14.94 1.62
CA SER A 303 7.22 -13.79 0.89
C SER A 303 7.84 -12.76 1.84
N ARG A 304 7.12 -12.32 2.88
CA ARG A 304 7.62 -11.33 3.85
C ARG A 304 8.78 -11.85 4.68
N THR A 305 8.85 -13.14 5.00
CA THR A 305 10.02 -13.75 5.68
C THR A 305 11.26 -13.80 4.78
N ALA A 306 11.11 -14.06 3.48
CA ALA A 306 12.23 -14.15 2.54
C ALA A 306 12.69 -12.77 2.00
N ARG A 307 11.79 -11.79 1.94
CA ARG A 307 11.99 -10.45 1.36
C ARG A 307 11.30 -9.39 2.26
N PRO A 308 11.79 -9.18 3.49
CA PRO A 308 11.18 -8.23 4.41
C PRO A 308 11.36 -6.77 3.92
N PRO A 309 10.44 -5.85 4.29
CA PRO A 309 9.20 -6.10 5.05
C PRO A 309 8.00 -6.51 4.16
N PHE A 310 8.05 -6.30 2.84
CA PHE A 310 6.85 -6.33 1.98
C PHE A 310 6.60 -7.65 1.25
N GLY A 311 7.65 -8.41 0.93
CA GLY A 311 7.55 -9.66 0.17
C GLY A 311 7.79 -9.53 -1.34
N GLU A 312 8.23 -8.36 -1.82
CA GLU A 312 8.52 -8.11 -3.23
C GLU A 312 9.60 -9.06 -3.78
N GLY A 313 9.51 -9.42 -5.06
CA GLY A 313 10.51 -10.31 -5.68
C GLY A 313 10.52 -11.75 -5.14
N PHE A 314 9.43 -12.21 -4.52
CA PHE A 314 9.23 -13.63 -4.14
C PHE A 314 8.30 -14.39 -5.10
N PHE A 315 7.17 -13.80 -5.50
CA PHE A 315 6.33 -14.26 -6.61
C PHE A 315 6.18 -13.13 -7.62
N PHE A 316 6.69 -13.32 -8.84
CA PHE A 316 6.89 -12.26 -9.82
C PHE A 316 6.98 -12.79 -11.27
N PRO A 317 6.85 -11.94 -12.31
CA PRO A 317 6.96 -12.34 -13.71
C PRO A 317 8.31 -12.98 -14.06
N THR A 318 8.27 -14.14 -14.73
CA THR A 318 9.47 -14.86 -15.20
C THR A 318 9.38 -15.15 -16.68
N PHE A 319 10.51 -15.23 -17.38
CA PHE A 319 10.48 -15.63 -18.78
C PHE A 319 10.15 -17.13 -18.92
N ASP A 320 9.11 -17.43 -19.70
CA ASP A 320 8.38 -18.69 -19.70
C ASP A 320 8.40 -19.42 -21.05
N GLY A 321 9.02 -18.83 -22.08
CA GLY A 321 9.07 -19.40 -23.42
C GLY A 321 7.78 -19.22 -24.26
N ASP A 322 6.73 -18.61 -23.70
CA ASP A 322 5.44 -18.40 -24.37
C ASP A 322 5.08 -16.90 -24.44
N PHE A 323 4.76 -16.30 -23.29
CA PHE A 323 4.36 -14.89 -23.19
C PHE A 323 5.61 -14.00 -23.17
N ILE A 324 6.58 -14.31 -22.30
CA ILE A 324 7.92 -13.70 -22.32
C ILE A 324 8.91 -14.79 -22.73
N ARG A 325 9.36 -14.78 -23.99
CA ARG A 325 10.11 -15.91 -24.57
C ARG A 325 11.55 -16.06 -24.06
N ASP A 326 12.19 -14.94 -23.72
CA ASP A 326 13.56 -14.85 -23.24
C ASP A 326 13.71 -13.60 -22.36
N ARG A 327 14.90 -13.37 -21.78
CA ARG A 327 15.21 -12.20 -20.93
C ARG A 327 14.81 -10.88 -21.63
N PRO A 328 13.93 -10.05 -21.04
CA PRO A 328 13.51 -8.77 -21.62
C PRO A 328 14.66 -7.87 -22.08
N SER A 329 15.79 -7.82 -21.35
CA SER A 329 16.96 -7.03 -21.75
C SER A 329 17.62 -7.51 -23.06
N GLN A 330 17.57 -8.82 -23.34
CA GLN A 330 18.05 -9.41 -24.60
C GLN A 330 17.03 -9.24 -25.72
N LEU A 331 15.73 -9.33 -25.43
CA LEU A 331 14.67 -9.02 -26.38
C LEU A 331 14.74 -7.56 -26.84
N MET A 332 14.97 -6.62 -25.92
CA MET A 332 15.23 -5.21 -26.22
C MET A 332 16.49 -5.00 -27.08
N ARG A 333 17.64 -5.58 -26.70
CA ARG A 333 18.90 -5.42 -27.46
C ARG A 333 18.89 -6.08 -28.84
N SER A 334 18.12 -7.16 -29.02
CA SER A 334 17.94 -7.85 -30.31
C SER A 334 16.79 -7.31 -31.17
N GLY A 335 16.08 -6.27 -30.71
CA GLY A 335 14.97 -5.67 -31.47
C GLY A 335 13.66 -6.47 -31.45
N LYS A 336 13.53 -7.50 -30.61
CA LYS A 336 12.37 -8.40 -30.50
C LYS A 336 11.28 -7.85 -29.57
N PHE A 337 10.70 -6.71 -29.92
CA PHE A 337 9.68 -6.00 -29.11
C PHE A 337 8.83 -5.05 -29.97
N VAL A 338 7.67 -4.61 -29.47
CA VAL A 338 6.72 -3.76 -30.21
C VAL A 338 7.27 -2.36 -30.50
N LYS A 339 7.10 -1.91 -31.75
CA LYS A 339 7.70 -0.70 -32.33
C LYS A 339 6.72 0.49 -32.33
N GLY A 340 7.27 1.70 -32.44
CA GLY A 340 6.51 2.92 -32.75
C GLY A 340 5.73 3.55 -31.58
N ILE A 341 5.77 2.95 -30.38
CA ILE A 341 5.07 3.44 -29.19
C ILE A 341 5.75 4.73 -28.70
N ARG A 342 4.98 5.79 -28.44
CA ARG A 342 5.54 7.01 -27.81
C ARG A 342 5.69 6.81 -26.31
N LEU A 343 6.77 7.33 -25.74
CA LEU A 343 7.18 7.03 -24.37
C LEU A 343 7.44 8.29 -23.56
N ILE A 344 6.79 8.39 -22.40
CA ILE A 344 7.33 9.09 -21.23
C ILE A 344 7.89 8.01 -20.29
N ALA A 345 9.11 8.18 -19.78
CA ALA A 345 9.63 7.35 -18.69
C ALA A 345 10.31 8.23 -17.61
N SER A 346 10.38 7.75 -16.38
CA SER A 346 10.83 8.58 -15.25
C SER A 346 11.31 7.80 -14.03
N TRP A 347 11.85 8.55 -13.08
CA TRP A 347 12.16 8.17 -11.70
C TRP A 347 11.84 9.35 -10.77
N VAL A 348 11.97 9.16 -9.45
CA VAL A 348 11.92 10.24 -8.47
C VAL A 348 13.23 10.32 -7.70
N THR A 349 13.62 11.52 -7.23
CA THR A 349 14.99 11.83 -6.77
C THR A 349 15.53 10.87 -5.71
N ASN A 350 14.69 10.34 -4.81
CA ASN A 350 15.08 9.37 -3.78
C ASN A 350 14.36 8.02 -3.91
N ASP A 351 14.04 7.57 -5.13
CA ASP A 351 13.32 6.32 -5.45
C ASP A 351 13.81 5.09 -4.63
N GLY A 352 15.12 4.95 -4.42
CA GLY A 352 15.74 3.85 -3.66
C GLY A 352 15.70 3.95 -2.12
N ALA A 353 15.21 5.05 -1.53
CA ALA A 353 15.33 5.32 -0.09
C ALA A 353 14.56 4.34 0.82
N TRP A 354 13.50 3.70 0.31
CA TRP A 354 12.76 2.67 1.03
C TRP A 354 13.48 1.32 1.08
N TYR A 355 14.43 1.09 0.17
CA TYR A 355 15.13 -0.17 -0.03
C TYR A 355 16.47 -0.25 0.72
N ALA A 356 16.96 0.87 1.25
CA ALA A 356 18.13 0.93 2.10
C ALA A 356 17.77 0.72 3.60
N PRO A 357 18.39 -0.24 4.31
CA PRO A 357 18.23 -0.34 5.76
C PRO A 357 18.78 0.90 6.49
N PRO A 358 18.09 1.45 7.50
CA PRO A 358 18.59 2.61 8.26
C PRO A 358 19.80 2.27 9.14
N SER A 359 20.09 0.99 9.38
CA SER A 359 21.26 0.50 10.10
C SER A 359 22.53 0.37 9.23
N THR A 360 22.44 0.63 7.92
CA THR A 360 23.58 0.52 6.99
C THR A 360 24.69 1.48 7.40
N SER A 361 25.83 0.91 7.80
CA SER A 361 26.91 1.62 8.48
C SER A 361 28.31 1.07 8.16
N THR A 362 28.41 -0.01 7.39
CA THR A 362 29.65 -0.69 6.99
C THR A 362 29.66 -0.96 5.48
N ASP A 363 30.86 -1.06 4.91
CA ASP A 363 31.07 -1.38 3.50
C ASP A 363 30.89 -2.89 3.22
N GLN A 364 30.19 -3.21 2.12
CA GLN A 364 30.11 -4.55 1.52
C GLN A 364 30.19 -4.43 -0.01
N GLU A 365 30.87 -5.37 -0.67
CA GLU A 365 31.17 -5.36 -2.12
C GLU A 365 31.96 -4.13 -2.63
N GLU A 366 33.23 -4.04 -2.22
CA GLU A 366 34.20 -2.97 -2.56
C GLU A 366 34.15 -2.43 -4.01
N LYS A 367 33.87 -3.29 -5.01
CA LYS A 367 33.87 -2.91 -6.42
C LYS A 367 32.69 -2.02 -6.83
N LEU A 368 31.51 -2.21 -6.26
CA LEU A 368 30.38 -1.30 -6.52
C LEU A 368 30.54 0.01 -5.74
N LEU A 369 31.08 -0.08 -4.52
CA LEU A 369 31.32 1.07 -3.64
C LEU A 369 32.31 2.09 -4.21
N GLN A 370 33.21 1.68 -5.11
CA GLN A 370 34.13 2.57 -5.83
C GLN A 370 33.42 3.54 -6.80
N LEU A 371 32.21 3.23 -7.25
CA LEU A 371 31.40 4.10 -8.11
C LEU A 371 30.59 5.15 -7.33
N TYR A 372 30.53 5.02 -6.00
CA TYR A 372 29.78 5.90 -5.10
C TYR A 372 30.68 6.23 -3.89
N PRO A 373 31.64 7.16 -3.98
CA PRO A 373 32.47 7.60 -2.85
C PRO A 373 31.62 7.98 -1.64
N LEU A 374 32.05 7.66 -0.41
CA LEU A 374 31.25 7.92 0.79
C LEU A 374 31.18 9.43 1.11
N GLU A 375 32.23 10.14 0.71
CA GLU A 375 32.43 11.59 0.83
C GLU A 375 31.27 12.37 0.21
N ASP A 376 30.81 11.93 -0.96
CA ASP A 376 29.73 12.57 -1.72
C ASP A 376 28.40 12.60 -0.93
N PHE A 377 28.18 11.63 -0.04
CA PHE A 377 26.95 11.49 0.75
C PHE A 377 27.02 12.14 2.13
N GLN A 378 28.19 12.65 2.57
CA GLN A 378 28.34 13.26 3.90
C GLN A 378 27.46 14.50 4.07
N HIS A 379 27.33 15.31 3.01
CA HIS A 379 26.54 16.54 3.03
C HIS A 379 25.02 16.32 3.12
N LEU A 380 24.55 15.09 2.89
CA LEU A 380 23.12 14.74 2.93
C LEU A 380 22.64 14.44 4.36
N VAL A 381 23.54 14.20 5.32
CA VAL A 381 23.22 13.87 6.70
C VAL A 381 22.84 15.13 7.48
N GLN A 382 21.58 15.26 7.88
CA GLN A 382 21.07 16.34 8.70
C GLN A 382 20.60 15.75 10.03
N GLU A 383 21.50 15.57 11.00
CA GLU A 383 21.23 14.82 12.25
C GLU A 383 20.00 15.36 13.03
N GLU A 384 19.77 16.68 13.02
CA GLU A 384 18.61 17.33 13.64
C GLU A 384 17.25 16.97 12.98
N TYR A 385 17.26 16.50 11.73
CA TYR A 385 16.07 16.23 10.91
C TYR A 385 15.89 14.73 10.59
N ASP A 386 16.97 14.06 10.18
CA ASP A 386 16.98 12.66 9.78
C ASP A 386 17.10 11.69 10.97
N GLY A 387 17.57 12.21 12.12
CA GLY A 387 17.99 11.44 13.28
C GLY A 387 19.41 10.87 13.14
N PRO A 388 19.81 9.90 14.00
CA PRO A 388 21.14 9.28 13.96
C PRO A 388 21.28 8.35 12.75
N ILE A 389 21.61 8.93 11.59
CA ILE A 389 21.76 8.24 10.30
C ILE A 389 23.19 8.40 9.78
N SER A 390 23.72 7.37 9.10
CA SER A 390 25.04 7.43 8.45
C SER A 390 24.94 7.91 7.00
N ALA A 391 25.99 8.55 6.48
CA ALA A 391 26.12 8.80 5.03
C ALA A 391 26.03 7.50 4.19
N GLN A 392 26.40 6.35 4.78
CA GLN A 392 26.22 5.03 4.17
C GLN A 392 24.75 4.68 3.87
N TYR A 393 23.78 5.25 4.59
CA TYR A 393 22.36 5.10 4.27
C TYR A 393 22.01 5.79 2.95
N TYR A 394 22.45 7.03 2.75
CA TYR A 394 22.19 7.79 1.52
C TYR A 394 22.92 7.18 0.32
N ARG A 395 24.15 6.72 0.52
CA ARG A 395 24.90 5.93 -0.46
C ARG A 395 24.14 4.67 -0.89
N ALA A 396 23.65 3.88 0.07
CA ALA A 396 22.87 2.68 -0.21
C ALA A 396 21.49 3.01 -0.83
N ALA A 397 20.88 4.14 -0.48
CA ALA A 397 19.64 4.62 -1.09
C ALA A 397 19.86 5.01 -2.56
N GLN A 398 20.96 5.71 -2.87
CA GLN A 398 21.37 6.04 -4.24
C GLN A 398 21.68 4.79 -5.06
N MET A 399 22.47 3.86 -4.51
CA MET A 399 22.78 2.58 -5.17
C MET A 399 21.49 1.79 -5.48
N ASN A 400 20.55 1.69 -4.54
CA ASN A 400 19.24 1.09 -4.81
C ASN A 400 18.45 1.87 -5.87
N ARG A 401 18.48 3.21 -5.83
CA ARG A 401 17.78 4.07 -6.79
C ARG A 401 18.26 3.79 -8.21
N ASP A 402 19.56 3.77 -8.39
CA ASP A 402 20.16 3.69 -9.72
C ASP A 402 20.15 2.24 -10.24
N ILE A 403 20.33 1.22 -9.38
CA ILE A 403 20.21 -0.20 -9.75
C ILE A 403 18.78 -0.60 -10.11
N TRP A 404 17.78 -0.18 -9.32
CA TRP A 404 16.39 -0.61 -9.51
C TRP A 404 15.57 0.33 -10.39
N PHE A 405 15.78 1.64 -10.36
CA PHE A 405 14.88 2.59 -11.02
C PHE A 405 15.56 3.35 -12.17
N THR A 406 16.55 4.18 -11.86
CA THR A 406 17.09 5.16 -12.81
C THR A 406 17.81 4.53 -14.00
N CYS A 407 18.82 3.67 -13.77
CA CYS A 407 19.59 3.09 -14.87
C CYS A 407 18.78 2.09 -15.73
N PRO A 408 17.88 1.24 -15.17
CA PRO A 408 16.95 0.44 -15.98
C PRO A 408 16.02 1.26 -16.87
N VAL A 409 15.54 2.42 -16.39
CA VAL A 409 14.73 3.36 -17.19
C VAL A 409 15.56 3.99 -18.31
N LEU A 410 16.80 4.41 -18.02
CA LEU A 410 17.70 5.02 -19.01
C LEU A 410 18.17 4.03 -20.09
N ASP A 411 18.59 2.81 -19.72
CA ASP A 411 18.92 1.75 -20.68
C ASP A 411 17.71 1.42 -21.54
N PHE A 412 16.52 1.23 -20.94
CA PHE A 412 15.32 0.99 -21.72
C PHE A 412 15.02 2.11 -22.72
N ALA A 413 15.01 3.38 -22.28
CA ALA A 413 14.72 4.51 -23.15
C ALA A 413 15.72 4.61 -24.33
N TRP A 414 17.00 4.36 -24.08
CA TRP A 414 18.03 4.37 -25.12
C TRP A 414 17.93 3.17 -26.07
N GLN A 415 17.77 1.94 -25.56
CA GLN A 415 17.59 0.75 -26.39
C GLN A 415 16.26 0.81 -27.17
N TYR A 416 15.22 1.46 -26.62
CA TYR A 416 13.95 1.72 -27.31
C TYR A 416 14.12 2.77 -28.43
N LEU A 417 14.95 3.80 -28.25
CA LEU A 417 15.30 4.68 -29.38
C LEU A 417 16.08 3.91 -30.47
N LYS A 418 17.15 3.21 -30.07
CA LYS A 418 18.08 2.47 -30.94
C LYS A 418 17.36 1.41 -31.79
N ASN A 419 16.47 0.63 -31.18
CA ASN A 419 15.83 -0.53 -31.80
C ASN A 419 14.31 -0.43 -32.00
N GLY A 420 13.64 0.62 -31.50
CA GLY A 420 12.16 0.72 -31.44
C GLY A 420 11.51 1.39 -32.64
N GLY A 421 12.28 1.92 -33.59
CA GLY A 421 11.76 2.57 -34.80
C GLY A 421 11.06 3.92 -34.56
N VAL A 422 11.27 4.52 -33.38
CA VAL A 422 10.73 5.84 -33.03
C VAL A 422 11.72 6.96 -33.34
N LYS A 423 11.20 8.17 -33.57
CA LYS A 423 12.01 9.39 -33.62
C LYS A 423 12.41 9.82 -32.21
N PRO A 424 13.53 10.53 -32.02
CA PRO A 424 13.91 11.05 -30.71
C PRO A 424 12.83 11.94 -30.07
N SER A 425 12.11 12.71 -30.91
CA SER A 425 10.94 13.52 -30.50
C SER A 425 9.71 12.73 -30.04
N GLN A 426 9.75 11.39 -29.98
CA GLN A 426 8.69 10.53 -29.43
C GLN A 426 9.06 9.91 -28.08
N VAL A 427 10.26 10.19 -27.56
CA VAL A 427 10.71 9.80 -26.22
C VAL A 427 10.87 11.06 -25.36
N ARG A 428 10.43 11.00 -24.11
CA ARG A 428 10.54 12.05 -23.10
C ARG A 428 10.95 11.41 -21.77
N LEU A 429 11.79 12.11 -21.02
CA LEU A 429 12.17 11.74 -19.64
C LEU A 429 11.69 12.81 -18.66
N TYR A 430 11.36 12.41 -17.44
CA TYR A 430 11.27 13.33 -16.30
C TYR A 430 11.87 12.75 -15.02
N GLU A 431 12.28 13.64 -14.13
CA GLU A 431 12.54 13.34 -12.72
C GLU A 431 11.55 14.16 -11.87
N HIS A 432 11.02 13.55 -10.82
CA HIS A 432 10.19 14.26 -9.84
C HIS A 432 10.97 14.48 -8.53
N ASN A 433 11.05 15.74 -8.10
CA ASN A 433 11.85 16.24 -6.98
C ASN A 433 10.98 17.02 -5.95
N SER A 434 9.68 16.72 -5.87
CA SER A 434 8.79 17.18 -4.80
C SER A 434 8.09 15.99 -4.14
N THR A 435 7.56 16.17 -2.94
CA THR A 435 6.63 15.19 -2.36
C THR A 435 5.65 15.85 -1.41
N ARG A 436 4.40 15.37 -1.44
CA ARG A 436 3.37 15.72 -0.46
C ARG A 436 3.44 14.85 0.79
N PHE A 437 4.31 13.84 0.81
CA PHE A 437 4.39 12.88 1.92
C PHE A 437 5.32 13.31 3.06
N THR A 438 6.08 14.42 2.93
CA THR A 438 7.03 14.91 3.95
C THR A 438 6.46 14.94 5.38
N PRO A 439 5.28 15.53 5.67
CA PRO A 439 4.77 15.57 7.04
C PRO A 439 4.38 14.19 7.58
N ALA A 440 3.96 13.28 6.70
CA ALA A 440 3.68 11.89 7.07
C ALA A 440 4.98 11.09 7.31
N PHE A 441 6.03 11.31 6.52
CA PHE A 441 7.35 10.74 6.74
C PHE A 441 7.99 11.23 8.05
N GLU A 442 7.81 12.51 8.39
CA GLU A 442 8.19 13.08 9.70
C GLU A 442 7.42 12.42 10.85
N MET A 443 6.08 12.34 10.78
CA MET A 443 5.25 11.68 11.80
C MET A 443 5.59 10.19 12.00
N MET A 444 6.12 9.51 10.98
CA MET A 444 6.58 8.12 11.06
C MET A 444 8.04 7.94 11.52
N GLY A 445 8.82 9.01 11.70
CA GLY A 445 10.26 8.90 12.01
C GLY A 445 11.11 8.42 10.83
N VAL A 446 10.68 8.71 9.60
CA VAL A 446 11.33 8.32 8.34
C VAL A 446 11.58 9.51 7.41
N ALA A 447 11.64 10.74 7.94
CA ALA A 447 11.86 11.99 7.20
C ALA A 447 13.01 11.93 6.16
N ARG A 448 14.10 11.22 6.49
CA ARG A 448 15.23 10.86 5.61
C ARG A 448 14.85 10.25 4.24
N TRP A 449 13.63 9.75 4.08
CA TRP A 449 13.09 9.27 2.80
C TRP A 449 12.92 10.38 1.77
N ARG A 450 12.65 11.62 2.18
CA ARG A 450 12.57 12.80 1.29
C ARG A 450 11.67 12.50 0.08
N VAL A 451 12.13 12.72 -1.16
CA VAL A 451 11.33 12.47 -2.38
C VAL A 451 11.42 11.00 -2.79
N ALA A 452 10.90 10.13 -1.93
CA ALA A 452 10.94 8.68 -2.13
C ALA A 452 9.91 8.16 -3.15
N HIS A 453 10.02 6.87 -3.48
CA HIS A 453 9.13 6.13 -4.37
C HIS A 453 7.63 6.51 -4.19
N LEU A 454 6.86 6.44 -5.27
CA LEU A 454 5.45 6.85 -5.37
C LEU A 454 5.16 8.36 -5.23
N SER A 455 6.14 9.21 -4.91
CA SER A 455 5.90 10.65 -4.64
C SER A 455 5.26 11.42 -5.79
N ASP A 456 5.41 10.98 -7.05
CA ASP A 456 4.91 11.68 -8.23
C ASP A 456 3.44 11.37 -8.60
N ILE A 457 2.87 10.26 -8.11
CA ILE A 457 1.49 9.83 -8.41
C ILE A 457 0.45 10.92 -8.08
N PRO A 458 0.48 11.59 -6.91
CA PRO A 458 -0.49 12.65 -6.58
C PRO A 458 -0.45 13.86 -7.52
N TYR A 459 0.67 14.07 -8.23
CA TYR A 459 0.87 15.17 -9.16
C TYR A 459 0.44 14.77 -10.58
N VAL A 460 0.76 13.55 -11.02
CA VAL A 460 0.27 12.96 -12.28
C VAL A 460 -1.25 12.87 -12.31
N LEU A 461 -1.87 12.40 -11.22
CA LEU A 461 -3.33 12.27 -11.10
C LEU A 461 -4.03 13.53 -10.56
N ASN A 462 -3.27 14.56 -10.21
CA ASN A 462 -3.76 15.84 -9.66
C ASN A 462 -4.69 15.65 -8.44
N VAL A 463 -4.33 14.74 -7.52
CA VAL A 463 -5.17 14.33 -6.39
C VAL A 463 -5.45 15.54 -5.48
N GLN A 464 -6.69 16.01 -5.45
CA GLN A 464 -7.03 17.30 -4.83
C GLN A 464 -6.93 17.28 -3.29
N HIS A 465 -7.09 16.11 -2.67
CA HIS A 465 -6.88 15.92 -1.25
C HIS A 465 -6.19 14.58 -0.97
N LEU A 466 -5.11 14.62 -0.20
CA LEU A 466 -4.45 13.44 0.37
C LEU A 466 -4.66 13.40 1.87
N GLU A 467 -5.00 12.22 2.39
CA GLU A 467 -5.19 11.95 3.81
C GLU A 467 -3.85 11.76 4.56
N GLY A 468 -3.88 11.17 5.77
CA GLY A 468 -2.68 10.80 6.53
C GLY A 468 -1.82 11.98 7.01
N GLY A 469 -2.31 13.21 6.89
CA GLY A 469 -1.56 14.43 7.19
C GLY A 469 -0.58 14.87 6.09
N ALA A 470 -0.70 14.33 4.87
CA ALA A 470 0.07 14.78 3.71
C ALA A 470 -0.12 16.28 3.41
N ASP A 471 0.85 16.91 2.75
CA ASP A 471 0.72 18.29 2.31
C ASP A 471 -0.35 18.42 1.21
N ASN A 472 -1.16 19.45 1.37
CA ASN A 472 -2.24 19.84 0.47
C ASN A 472 -2.17 21.35 0.18
N SER A 473 -0.99 21.95 0.33
CA SER A 473 -0.73 23.37 0.11
C SER A 473 -1.03 23.82 -1.32
N ALA A 474 -1.31 25.12 -1.47
CA ALA A 474 -1.57 25.72 -2.77
C ALA A 474 -0.36 25.60 -3.74
N THR A 475 0.86 25.48 -3.19
CA THR A 475 2.11 25.25 -3.94
C THR A 475 2.12 23.86 -4.58
N GLU A 476 1.95 22.81 -3.79
CA GLU A 476 1.98 21.43 -4.31
C GLU A 476 0.78 21.15 -5.23
N LEU A 477 -0.39 21.73 -4.95
CA LEU A 477 -1.53 21.67 -5.86
C LEU A 477 -1.30 22.47 -7.17
N ALA A 478 -0.42 23.48 -7.19
CA ALA A 478 -0.04 24.17 -8.43
C ALA A 478 0.96 23.35 -9.26
N LEU A 479 1.90 22.66 -8.62
CA LEU A 479 2.77 21.69 -9.28
C LEU A 479 1.96 20.52 -9.85
N ALA A 480 0.97 20.01 -9.10
CA ALA A 480 0.09 18.93 -9.53
C ALA A 480 -0.72 19.28 -10.79
N ARG A 481 -1.29 20.50 -10.86
CA ARG A 481 -1.91 21.00 -12.10
C ARG A 481 -0.90 21.10 -13.26
N THR A 482 0.29 21.65 -13.01
CA THR A 482 1.33 21.81 -14.03
C THR A 482 1.77 20.46 -14.64
N MET A 483 1.93 19.43 -13.80
CA MET A 483 2.29 18.09 -14.24
C MET A 483 1.12 17.41 -14.97
N SER A 484 -0.07 17.37 -14.37
CA SER A 484 -1.26 16.71 -14.95
C SER A 484 -1.74 17.32 -16.27
N THR A 485 -1.68 18.65 -16.47
CA THR A 485 -1.90 19.29 -17.78
C THR A 485 -0.93 18.75 -18.83
N SER A 486 0.34 18.56 -18.47
CA SER A 486 1.38 18.02 -19.37
C SER A 486 1.14 16.53 -19.69
N ILE A 487 0.70 15.75 -18.71
CA ILE A 487 0.29 14.35 -18.88
C ILE A 487 -0.95 14.25 -19.80
N ALA A 488 -2.00 15.04 -19.56
CA ALA A 488 -3.22 15.04 -20.37
C ALA A 488 -2.93 15.41 -21.84
N LYS A 489 -2.06 16.41 -22.08
CA LYS A 489 -1.57 16.74 -23.43
C LYS A 489 -0.85 15.59 -24.10
N PHE A 490 -0.01 14.84 -23.37
CA PHE A 490 0.62 13.64 -23.92
C PHE A 490 -0.42 12.59 -24.27
N VAL A 491 -1.32 12.24 -23.35
CA VAL A 491 -2.41 11.27 -23.61
C VAL A 491 -3.23 11.65 -24.85
N ASN A 492 -3.49 12.95 -25.07
CA ASN A 492 -4.26 13.42 -26.21
C ASN A 492 -3.44 13.45 -27.54
N SER A 493 -2.25 14.05 -27.54
CA SER A 493 -1.51 14.41 -28.77
C SER A 493 -0.25 13.56 -29.04
N GLY A 494 0.17 12.76 -28.07
CA GLY A 494 1.46 12.09 -28.06
C GLY A 494 2.64 13.03 -27.81
N ASN A 495 2.42 14.20 -27.19
CA ASN A 495 3.43 15.18 -26.82
C ASN A 495 2.99 15.97 -25.56
N PRO A 496 3.80 16.08 -24.48
CA PRO A 496 3.40 16.84 -23.28
C PRO A 496 3.52 18.38 -23.40
N GLU A 497 4.14 18.89 -24.47
CA GLU A 497 4.64 20.26 -24.60
C GLU A 497 3.62 21.41 -24.42
N GLY A 498 4.16 22.58 -24.03
CA GLY A 498 3.87 23.83 -24.73
C GLY A 498 5.19 24.46 -25.24
N TYR A 499 5.08 25.61 -25.92
CA TYR A 499 6.23 26.48 -26.17
C TYR A 499 6.13 27.73 -25.30
N ILE A 500 7.21 28.09 -24.61
CA ILE A 500 7.35 29.39 -23.94
C ILE A 500 8.52 30.12 -24.59
N ASN A 501 8.28 31.28 -25.17
CA ASN A 501 9.27 32.11 -25.88
C ASN A 501 10.07 31.36 -26.98
N GLY A 502 9.48 30.30 -27.56
CA GLY A 502 10.13 29.46 -28.58
C GLY A 502 10.99 28.32 -28.04
N VAL A 503 11.04 28.11 -26.72
CA VAL A 503 11.72 26.99 -26.07
C VAL A 503 10.72 25.86 -25.77
N GLU A 504 11.15 24.61 -26.02
CA GLU A 504 10.42 23.38 -25.69
C GLU A 504 10.28 23.28 -24.16
N THR A 505 9.06 23.30 -23.60
CA THR A 505 8.89 23.24 -22.11
C THR A 505 9.10 21.84 -21.53
N TRP A 506 9.30 20.83 -22.37
CA TRP A 506 9.65 19.47 -21.98
C TRP A 506 10.39 18.81 -23.17
N PRO A 507 11.73 18.85 -23.21
CA PRO A 507 12.52 18.46 -24.37
C PRO A 507 12.46 16.96 -24.69
N ALA A 508 12.64 16.64 -25.96
CA ALA A 508 12.95 15.28 -26.42
C ALA A 508 14.11 14.66 -25.60
N ALA A 509 13.94 13.43 -25.12
CA ALA A 509 14.89 12.78 -24.23
C ALA A 509 16.32 12.65 -24.81
N PHE A 510 16.39 12.55 -26.14
CA PHE A 510 17.62 12.45 -26.91
C PHE A 510 17.51 13.38 -28.11
N PHE A 511 18.62 14.01 -28.49
CA PHE A 511 18.72 14.99 -29.57
C PHE A 511 20.11 14.89 -30.22
N ASP A 512 20.29 15.47 -31.42
CA ASP A 512 21.52 15.40 -32.23
C ASP A 512 22.07 13.98 -32.49
N VAL A 513 21.22 12.95 -32.35
CA VAL A 513 21.60 11.54 -32.37
C VAL A 513 22.07 11.10 -33.77
N THR A 514 23.35 10.77 -33.92
CA THR A 514 23.93 10.24 -35.17
C THR A 514 23.86 8.72 -35.25
N LYS A 515 24.09 8.16 -36.45
CA LYS A 515 24.24 6.70 -36.65
C LYS A 515 25.42 6.08 -35.90
N GLU A 516 26.42 6.88 -35.56
CA GLU A 516 27.60 6.47 -34.79
C GLU A 516 27.25 6.39 -33.30
N ASN A 517 26.56 7.41 -32.75
CA ASN A 517 26.07 7.35 -31.37
C ASN A 517 25.18 6.10 -31.15
N LEU A 518 24.32 5.76 -32.12
CA LEU A 518 23.47 4.57 -32.05
C LEU A 518 24.21 3.23 -32.06
N GLN A 519 25.53 3.18 -32.27
CA GLN A 519 26.31 1.96 -32.03
C GLN A 519 26.51 1.71 -30.53
N ASN A 520 26.71 2.77 -29.75
CA ASN A 520 27.00 2.69 -28.32
C ASN A 520 25.82 2.10 -27.52
N ASP A 521 26.13 1.46 -26.39
CA ASP A 521 25.12 0.91 -25.48
C ASP A 521 24.53 1.95 -24.52
N PHE A 522 25.10 3.16 -24.48
CA PHE A 522 24.62 4.29 -23.68
C PHE A 522 24.58 5.59 -24.51
N PRO A 523 23.70 6.55 -24.17
CA PRO A 523 23.63 7.86 -24.81
C PRO A 523 24.77 8.78 -24.33
N ALA A 524 25.51 9.41 -25.26
CA ALA A 524 26.53 10.41 -24.89
C ALA A 524 25.94 11.74 -24.37
N LYS A 525 24.63 11.98 -24.59
CA LYS A 525 23.86 13.13 -24.09
C LYS A 525 22.39 12.75 -23.89
N LEU A 526 21.74 13.34 -22.90
CA LEU A 526 20.30 13.23 -22.69
C LEU A 526 19.70 14.53 -22.14
N SER A 527 18.40 14.70 -22.32
CA SER A 527 17.61 15.76 -21.68
C SER A 527 16.45 15.16 -20.91
N LEU A 528 16.03 15.84 -19.84
CA LEU A 528 14.88 15.48 -19.02
C LEU A 528 14.17 16.72 -18.50
N GLN A 529 12.92 16.56 -18.07
CA GLN A 529 12.18 17.58 -17.36
C GLN A 529 12.25 17.33 -15.85
N ILE A 530 12.65 18.33 -15.06
CA ILE A 530 12.55 18.27 -13.60
C ILE A 530 11.18 18.83 -13.19
N PHE A 531 10.48 18.16 -12.29
CA PHE A 531 9.26 18.64 -11.65
C PHE A 531 9.47 18.84 -10.15
N GLY A 532 9.23 20.06 -9.65
CA GLY A 532 9.35 20.38 -8.24
C GLY A 532 10.77 20.76 -7.80
N GLY A 533 11.11 20.47 -6.54
CA GLY A 533 12.43 20.70 -5.95
C GLY A 533 12.74 22.16 -5.58
N PRO A 534 13.87 22.40 -4.88
CA PRO A 534 14.24 23.72 -4.36
C PRO A 534 14.53 24.76 -5.45
N TYR A 535 14.74 24.32 -6.69
CA TYR A 535 14.97 25.20 -7.85
C TYR A 535 13.76 25.29 -8.81
N GLY A 536 12.72 24.49 -8.59
CA GLY A 536 11.51 24.49 -9.40
C GLY A 536 11.59 23.71 -10.72
N THR A 537 10.50 23.80 -11.48
CA THR A 537 10.23 22.97 -12.66
C THR A 537 10.93 23.52 -13.91
N ALA A 538 11.93 22.79 -14.44
CA ALA A 538 12.74 23.22 -15.58
C ALA A 538 13.33 22.03 -16.38
N PRO A 539 13.61 22.21 -17.68
CA PRO A 539 14.34 21.22 -18.47
C PRO A 539 15.84 21.26 -18.19
N VAL A 540 16.46 20.08 -18.11
CA VAL A 540 17.89 19.87 -17.83
C VAL A 540 18.53 19.06 -18.97
N THR A 541 19.84 19.24 -19.21
CA THR A 541 20.59 18.53 -20.27
C THR A 541 21.98 18.10 -19.81
N ILE A 542 22.24 16.79 -19.91
CA ILE A 542 23.42 16.09 -19.41
C ILE A 542 24.28 15.60 -20.59
N ALA A 543 25.61 15.55 -20.42
CA ALA A 543 26.56 15.14 -21.46
C ALA A 543 27.82 14.47 -20.88
N GLU A 544 28.36 13.47 -21.58
CA GLU A 544 29.60 12.76 -21.22
C GLU A 544 30.82 13.72 -21.12
N GLY A 545 31.70 13.49 -20.14
CA GLY A 545 33.00 14.18 -20.03
C GLY A 545 32.95 15.68 -19.72
N ARG A 546 31.83 16.20 -19.22
CA ARG A 546 31.65 17.64 -18.92
C ARG A 546 32.05 17.95 -17.48
N GLN A 547 33.11 18.76 -17.28
CA GLN A 547 33.39 19.40 -15.99
C GLN A 547 32.30 20.44 -15.65
N HIS A 548 32.24 20.93 -14.41
CA HIS A 548 31.21 21.83 -13.85
C HIS A 548 31.15 23.25 -14.49
N ASP A 549 30.88 23.32 -15.79
CA ASP A 549 30.41 24.50 -16.53
C ASP A 549 28.90 24.35 -16.82
N ALA A 550 28.14 24.12 -15.76
CA ALA A 550 26.68 24.17 -15.77
C ALA A 550 26.19 25.63 -15.95
N LYS A 551 25.06 25.83 -16.62
CA LYS A 551 24.50 27.17 -16.87
C LYS A 551 23.60 27.66 -15.74
N ASN A 552 23.21 26.78 -14.82
CA ASN A 552 22.34 27.07 -13.68
C ASN A 552 22.43 25.94 -12.64
N ALA A 553 21.99 26.22 -11.41
CA ALA A 553 22.07 25.29 -10.28
C ALA A 553 21.20 24.02 -10.42
N ILE A 554 20.24 23.98 -11.35
CA ILE A 554 19.41 22.79 -11.62
C ILE A 554 20.20 21.80 -12.46
N GLU A 555 20.94 22.29 -13.47
CA GLU A 555 21.92 21.48 -14.18
C GLU A 555 22.94 20.91 -13.18
N ASP A 556 23.59 21.74 -12.36
CA ASP A 556 24.58 21.25 -11.36
C ASP A 556 24.01 20.15 -10.46
N ALA A 557 22.83 20.36 -9.87
CA ALA A 557 22.22 19.40 -8.94
C ALA A 557 21.95 18.02 -9.59
N VAL A 558 21.72 17.98 -10.90
CA VAL A 558 21.48 16.74 -11.65
C VAL A 558 22.79 16.13 -12.19
N TYR A 559 23.82 16.93 -12.51
CA TYR A 559 25.17 16.40 -12.76
C TYR A 559 25.76 15.74 -11.50
N TRP A 560 25.46 16.28 -10.31
CA TRP A 560 25.86 15.70 -9.00
C TRP A 560 25.33 14.28 -8.75
N GLU A 561 24.27 13.85 -9.45
CA GLU A 561 23.74 12.49 -9.31
C GLU A 561 24.57 11.41 -10.04
N ASN A 562 25.62 11.80 -10.79
CA ASN A 562 26.48 10.91 -11.56
C ASN A 562 25.70 9.90 -12.45
N LEU A 563 24.59 10.36 -13.03
CA LEU A 563 23.77 9.61 -13.98
C LEU A 563 24.66 9.03 -15.08
N SER A 564 24.79 7.70 -15.10
CA SER A 564 25.96 7.00 -15.63
C SER A 564 26.01 6.95 -17.16
N ILE A 565 26.41 8.10 -17.72
CA ILE A 565 26.61 8.37 -19.15
C ILE A 565 28.02 7.94 -19.60
N GLU A 566 28.98 7.85 -18.70
CA GLU A 566 30.36 7.46 -19.03
C GLU A 566 30.48 6.00 -19.45
N SER A 567 31.18 5.78 -20.57
CA SER A 567 31.52 4.44 -21.03
C SER A 567 32.49 3.73 -20.07
N VAL A 568 32.00 2.75 -19.30
CA VAL A 568 32.83 1.86 -18.47
C VAL A 568 33.76 1.05 -19.37
N SER A 569 34.98 1.58 -19.57
CA SER A 569 36.03 0.88 -20.30
C SER A 569 36.33 -0.48 -19.65
N ARG A 570 36.63 -1.49 -20.46
CA ARG A 570 36.97 -2.83 -19.94
C ARG A 570 38.28 -2.76 -19.17
N ALA A 571 38.20 -2.65 -17.85
CA ALA A 571 39.32 -2.92 -16.97
C ALA A 571 39.72 -4.40 -17.11
N ASP A 572 40.97 -4.65 -17.50
CA ASP A 572 41.51 -6.01 -17.65
C ASP A 572 41.45 -6.78 -16.32
N SER A 573 41.27 -8.09 -16.41
CA SER A 573 41.16 -8.98 -15.24
C SER A 573 42.52 -9.51 -14.79
N PRO A 574 42.97 -9.20 -13.56
CA PRO A 574 44.07 -9.92 -12.92
C PRO A 574 43.57 -11.24 -12.30
N ASN A 575 44.46 -12.23 -12.18
CA ASN A 575 44.16 -13.50 -11.49
C ASN A 575 44.03 -13.30 -9.96
N PRO A 576 43.31 -14.21 -9.27
CA PRO A 576 43.28 -14.24 -7.81
C PRO A 576 44.58 -14.84 -7.22
N GLU A 577 45.08 -14.24 -6.14
CA GLU A 577 45.99 -14.89 -5.19
C GLU A 577 45.28 -15.02 -3.82
N GLU A 578 45.74 -15.95 -2.98
CA GLU A 578 45.03 -16.36 -1.76
C GLU A 578 45.19 -15.35 -0.60
N PRO A 579 44.17 -15.17 0.27
CA PRO A 579 44.26 -14.29 1.43
C PRO A 579 45.13 -14.90 2.55
N ALA A 580 46.11 -14.14 3.03
CA ALA A 580 46.88 -14.50 4.22
C ALA A 580 46.08 -14.29 5.52
N SER A 581 46.26 -15.18 6.49
CA SER A 581 45.51 -15.19 7.76
C SER A 581 45.86 -14.02 8.71
N ALA A 582 44.84 -13.40 9.31
CA ALA A 582 44.97 -12.56 10.50
C ALA A 582 43.94 -13.00 11.57
N ASN A 583 44.41 -13.60 12.66
CA ASN A 583 43.57 -13.90 13.83
C ASN A 583 43.53 -12.68 14.76
N GLY A 584 42.34 -12.17 15.10
CA GLY A 584 42.21 -10.98 15.95
C GLY A 584 40.79 -10.63 16.40
N ASP A 585 40.26 -11.39 17.37
CA ASP A 585 39.16 -11.01 18.29
C ASP A 585 37.78 -10.60 17.69
N GLU A 586 37.19 -11.49 16.88
CA GLU A 586 35.78 -11.37 16.45
C GLU A 586 34.77 -11.51 17.62
N SER A 587 35.21 -11.87 18.83
CA SER A 587 34.35 -12.40 19.89
C SER A 587 33.55 -11.33 20.66
N GLN A 588 34.13 -10.15 20.87
CA GLN A 588 33.47 -9.07 21.60
C GLN A 588 32.51 -8.25 20.72
N ALA A 589 32.80 -8.11 19.42
CA ALA A 589 32.00 -7.32 18.50
C ALA A 589 30.55 -7.83 18.38
N SER A 590 30.36 -9.15 18.19
CA SER A 590 29.03 -9.78 18.06
C SER A 590 28.10 -9.49 19.25
N ILE A 591 28.67 -9.41 20.47
CA ILE A 591 27.91 -9.16 21.69
C ILE A 591 27.48 -7.69 21.77
N GLU A 592 28.35 -6.74 21.44
CA GLU A 592 28.00 -5.31 21.47
C GLU A 592 26.99 -4.93 20.38
N ASP A 593 27.09 -5.49 19.17
CA ASP A 593 26.12 -5.23 18.10
C ASP A 593 24.74 -5.85 18.43
N THR A 594 24.71 -7.07 18.99
CA THR A 594 23.47 -7.69 19.48
C THR A 594 22.84 -6.89 20.61
N ARG A 595 23.65 -6.41 21.57
CA ARG A 595 23.21 -5.54 22.66
C ARG A 595 22.63 -4.22 22.14
N ARG A 596 23.29 -3.59 21.15
CA ARG A 596 22.83 -2.34 20.52
C ARG A 596 21.49 -2.52 19.81
N GLY A 597 21.33 -3.62 19.05
CA GLY A 597 20.06 -3.98 18.41
C GLY A 597 18.93 -4.18 19.41
N ALA A 598 19.17 -4.97 20.46
CA ALA A 598 18.17 -5.24 21.51
C ALA A 598 17.75 -3.98 22.28
N LEU A 599 18.69 -3.10 22.63
CA LEU A 599 18.38 -1.82 23.29
C LEU A 599 17.59 -0.87 22.37
N HIS A 600 17.88 -0.86 21.06
CA HIS A 600 17.10 -0.11 20.08
C HIS A 600 15.66 -0.64 19.99
N THR A 601 15.45 -1.96 19.95
CA THR A 601 14.12 -2.57 19.99
C THR A 601 13.33 -2.18 21.25
N LEU A 602 13.97 -2.16 22.43
CA LEU A 602 13.32 -1.77 23.69
C LEU A 602 12.91 -0.28 23.69
N SER A 603 13.73 0.59 23.09
CA SER A 603 13.38 1.99 22.85
C SER A 603 12.14 2.15 21.95
N LEU A 604 12.10 1.43 20.82
CA LEU A 604 10.92 1.42 19.94
C LEU A 604 9.66 0.92 20.67
N CYS A 605 9.77 -0.15 21.47
CA CYS A 605 8.67 -0.67 22.28
C CYS A 605 8.11 0.38 23.25
N LYS A 606 8.94 1.18 23.92
CA LYS A 606 8.49 2.28 24.78
C LYS A 606 7.71 3.35 24.01
N SER A 607 8.20 3.73 22.83
CA SER A 607 7.51 4.70 21.96
C SER A 607 6.14 4.18 21.53
N VAL A 608 6.04 2.92 21.09
CA VAL A 608 4.77 2.29 20.70
C VAL A 608 3.78 2.22 21.87
N ILE A 609 4.22 1.80 23.08
CA ILE A 609 3.38 1.78 24.29
C ILE A 609 2.81 3.17 24.58
N THR A 610 3.64 4.21 24.43
CA THR A 610 3.27 5.60 24.72
C THR A 610 2.28 6.14 23.68
N THR A 611 2.57 5.96 22.38
CA THR A 611 1.71 6.41 21.28
C THR A 611 0.33 5.75 21.31
N LEU A 612 0.25 4.44 21.59
CA LEU A 612 -1.02 3.72 21.68
C LEU A 612 -1.91 4.26 22.81
N GLU A 613 -1.37 4.45 24.01
CA GLU A 613 -2.17 4.94 25.14
C GLU A 613 -2.54 6.43 24.99
N LEU A 614 -1.66 7.27 24.44
CA LEU A 614 -2.00 8.66 24.09
C LEU A 614 -3.12 8.72 23.03
N THR A 615 -3.07 7.86 22.02
CA THR A 615 -4.11 7.76 20.97
C THR A 615 -5.44 7.30 21.55
N ARG A 616 -5.41 6.23 22.38
CA ARG A 616 -6.60 5.71 23.06
C ARG A 616 -7.24 6.77 23.96
N LEU A 617 -6.45 7.46 24.79
CA LEU A 617 -6.93 8.53 25.67
C LEU A 617 -7.48 9.75 24.90
N ARG A 618 -6.88 10.10 23.75
CA ARG A 618 -7.41 11.16 22.88
C ARG A 618 -8.76 10.77 22.30
N LYS A 619 -8.90 9.56 21.75
CA LYS A 619 -10.16 9.11 21.12
C LYS A 619 -11.26 8.80 22.13
N SER A 620 -10.96 8.12 23.25
CA SER A 620 -11.95 7.83 24.30
C SER A 620 -12.53 9.10 24.94
N ARG A 621 -11.68 10.11 25.20
CA ARG A 621 -12.10 11.45 25.65
C ARG A 621 -13.06 12.11 24.68
N THR A 622 -12.85 11.98 23.37
CA THR A 622 -13.72 12.54 22.34
C THR A 622 -15.05 11.77 22.26
N GLY A 623 -14.97 10.43 22.15
CA GLY A 623 -16.14 9.57 22.00
C GLY A 623 -17.12 9.63 23.17
N ILE A 624 -16.66 9.78 24.42
CA ILE A 624 -17.58 9.92 25.57
C ILE A 624 -18.41 11.22 25.49
N PHE A 625 -17.89 12.31 24.93
CA PHE A 625 -18.68 13.53 24.72
C PHE A 625 -19.77 13.33 23.67
N TYR A 626 -19.44 12.72 22.52
CA TYR A 626 -20.43 12.43 21.47
C TYR A 626 -21.48 11.44 21.93
N TRP A 627 -21.09 10.43 22.71
CA TRP A 627 -22.01 9.43 23.26
C TRP A 627 -22.99 10.01 24.28
N LEU A 628 -22.52 10.90 25.16
CA LEU A 628 -23.41 11.65 26.07
C LEU A 628 -24.37 12.56 25.30
N ALA A 629 -23.89 13.26 24.26
CA ALA A 629 -24.72 14.10 23.40
C ALA A 629 -25.76 13.30 22.58
N PHE A 630 -25.42 12.08 22.16
CA PHE A 630 -26.33 11.15 21.49
C PHE A 630 -27.51 10.76 22.41
N TRP A 631 -27.25 10.33 23.65
CA TRP A 631 -28.34 9.97 24.57
C TRP A 631 -29.17 11.17 25.04
N GLU A 632 -28.56 12.35 25.28
CA GLU A 632 -29.32 13.57 25.65
C GLU A 632 -30.17 14.13 24.49
N ARG A 633 -30.01 13.63 23.25
CA ARG A 633 -30.94 13.88 22.12
C ARG A 633 -32.10 12.88 22.08
N LEU A 634 -31.81 11.58 22.24
CA LEU A 634 -32.83 10.53 22.14
C LEU A 634 -33.76 10.45 23.36
N TYR A 635 -33.27 10.74 24.56
CA TYR A 635 -34.01 10.53 25.81
C TYR A 635 -33.99 11.76 26.71
N SER A 636 -34.94 11.85 27.65
CA SER A 636 -34.95 12.93 28.64
C SER A 636 -33.63 12.99 29.42
N ARG A 637 -33.15 14.20 29.73
CA ARG A 637 -31.83 14.43 30.36
C ARG A 637 -31.59 13.57 31.61
N GLY A 638 -32.61 13.29 32.42
CA GLY A 638 -32.47 12.40 33.59
C GLY A 638 -32.12 10.96 33.18
N PHE A 639 -32.79 10.43 32.17
CA PHE A 639 -32.62 9.08 31.66
C PHE A 639 -31.31 8.92 30.84
N ALA A 640 -31.00 9.91 29.99
CA ALA A 640 -29.74 10.01 29.27
C ALA A 640 -28.54 10.02 30.22
N ARG A 641 -28.63 10.73 31.35
CA ARG A 641 -27.60 10.73 32.41
C ARG A 641 -27.51 9.41 33.14
N SER A 642 -28.61 8.69 33.36
CA SER A 642 -28.56 7.32 33.89
C SER A 642 -27.77 6.39 32.99
N LEU A 643 -28.03 6.40 31.67
CA LEU A 643 -27.29 5.63 30.67
C LEU A 643 -25.81 6.05 30.63
N GLY A 644 -25.54 7.35 30.46
CA GLY A 644 -24.20 7.91 30.44
C GLY A 644 -23.38 7.59 31.69
N SER A 645 -24.00 7.58 32.88
CA SER A 645 -23.31 7.25 34.13
C SER A 645 -22.74 5.83 34.15
N ARG A 646 -23.40 4.85 33.52
CA ARG A 646 -22.89 3.47 33.43
C ARG A 646 -21.63 3.42 32.57
N VAL A 647 -21.63 4.19 31.48
CA VAL A 647 -20.58 4.19 30.46
C VAL A 647 -19.37 4.97 30.95
N THR A 648 -19.55 6.14 31.56
CA THR A 648 -18.46 6.88 32.23
C THR A 648 -17.82 6.05 33.35
N ALA A 649 -18.62 5.36 34.18
CA ALA A 649 -18.11 4.51 35.25
C ALA A 649 -17.34 3.27 34.75
N ALA A 650 -17.67 2.77 33.56
CA ALA A 650 -16.89 1.75 32.87
C ALA A 650 -15.61 2.33 32.25
N LEU A 651 -15.70 3.50 31.62
CA LEU A 651 -14.58 4.18 30.95
C LEU A 651 -13.46 4.49 31.95
N THR A 652 -13.78 5.03 33.12
CA THR A 652 -12.78 5.24 34.19
C THR A 652 -12.06 3.94 34.59
N LYS A 653 -12.77 2.79 34.61
CA LYS A 653 -12.17 1.48 34.94
C LYS A 653 -11.31 0.93 33.81
N VAL A 654 -11.70 1.15 32.55
CA VAL A 654 -10.89 0.83 31.37
C VAL A 654 -9.64 1.71 31.32
N ASP A 655 -9.76 3.02 31.54
CA ASP A 655 -8.63 3.95 31.58
C ASP A 655 -7.62 3.58 32.68
N ILE A 656 -8.08 3.27 33.90
CA ILE A 656 -7.19 2.79 34.96
C ILE A 656 -6.51 1.48 34.54
N LEU A 657 -7.26 0.50 34.04
CA LEU A 657 -6.73 -0.79 33.60
C LEU A 657 -5.65 -0.65 32.50
N PHE A 658 -5.90 0.17 31.49
CA PHE A 658 -4.98 0.36 30.37
C PHE A 658 -3.73 1.15 30.78
N ARG A 659 -3.88 2.23 31.58
CA ARG A 659 -2.74 2.99 32.13
C ARG A 659 -1.88 2.15 33.07
N THR A 660 -2.48 1.32 33.93
CA THR A 660 -1.73 0.37 34.77
C THR A 660 -0.92 -0.60 33.93
N VAL A 661 -1.51 -1.20 32.89
CA VAL A 661 -0.79 -2.15 32.02
C VAL A 661 0.29 -1.45 31.18
N ALA A 662 0.05 -0.22 30.70
CA ALA A 662 1.08 0.58 30.04
C ALA A 662 2.27 0.87 30.96
N ASN A 663 2.01 1.22 32.23
CA ASN A 663 3.05 1.44 33.24
C ASN A 663 3.81 0.13 33.57
N GLU A 664 3.12 -1.00 33.72
CA GLU A 664 3.76 -2.31 33.92
C GLU A 664 4.67 -2.70 32.74
N LEU A 665 4.24 -2.43 31.51
CA LEU A 665 5.03 -2.69 30.30
C LEU A 665 6.23 -1.75 30.19
N HIS A 666 6.08 -0.47 30.57
CA HIS A 666 7.20 0.47 30.61
C HIS A 666 8.23 0.05 31.68
N GLN A 667 7.79 -0.36 32.88
CA GLN A 667 8.68 -0.94 33.91
C GLN A 667 9.33 -2.26 33.46
N LEU A 668 8.65 -3.07 32.64
CA LEU A 668 9.26 -4.25 32.03
C LEU A 668 10.38 -3.86 31.04
N THR A 669 10.14 -2.90 30.13
CA THR A 669 11.18 -2.42 29.19
C THR A 669 12.41 -1.87 29.93
N GLN A 670 12.22 -1.03 30.96
CA GLN A 670 13.33 -0.45 31.75
C GLN A 670 14.17 -1.52 32.46
N ARG A 671 13.54 -2.53 33.06
CA ARG A 671 14.26 -3.65 33.69
C ARG A 671 14.99 -4.50 32.65
N MET A 672 14.41 -4.67 31.46
CA MET A 672 15.01 -5.44 30.38
C MET A 672 16.22 -4.73 29.76
N GLU A 673 16.17 -3.40 29.59
CA GLU A 673 17.32 -2.61 29.15
C GLU A 673 18.49 -2.75 30.13
N TYR A 674 18.21 -2.64 31.44
CA TYR A 674 19.24 -2.81 32.47
C TYR A 674 19.85 -4.22 32.44
N ALA A 675 19.02 -5.27 32.29
CA ALA A 675 19.50 -6.65 32.22
C ALA A 675 20.36 -6.90 30.97
N ILE A 676 19.91 -6.43 29.80
CA ILE A 676 20.62 -6.59 28.51
C ILE A 676 21.92 -5.76 28.47
N ALA A 677 21.94 -4.58 29.09
CA ALA A 677 23.15 -3.77 29.24
C ALA A 677 24.25 -4.48 30.05
N HIS A 678 23.90 -5.39 30.97
CA HIS A 678 24.83 -6.15 31.80
C HIS A 678 24.92 -7.65 31.42
N ALA A 679 24.25 -8.08 30.35
CA ALA A 679 24.23 -9.47 29.93
C ALA A 679 25.64 -9.93 29.47
N PRO A 680 26.17 -11.06 29.99
CA PRO A 680 27.56 -11.47 29.73
C PRO A 680 27.75 -12.21 28.40
N THR A 681 26.69 -12.77 27.80
CA THR A 681 26.76 -13.41 26.48
C THR A 681 25.57 -13.03 25.59
N GLU A 682 25.79 -13.14 24.27
CA GLU A 682 24.75 -13.00 23.24
C GLU A 682 23.52 -13.88 23.53
N LYS A 683 23.75 -15.13 23.97
CA LYS A 683 22.68 -16.09 24.29
C LYS A 683 21.80 -15.63 25.47
N ASP A 684 22.38 -14.93 26.44
CA ASP A 684 21.62 -14.43 27.59
C ASP A 684 20.72 -13.26 27.17
N ILE A 685 21.17 -12.39 26.25
CA ILE A 685 20.36 -11.32 25.66
C ILE A 685 19.13 -11.90 24.94
N LEU A 686 19.32 -12.97 24.18
CA LEU A 686 18.22 -13.63 23.45
C LEU A 686 17.21 -14.29 24.39
N LEU A 687 17.68 -15.00 25.42
CA LEU A 687 16.83 -15.63 26.43
C LEU A 687 16.04 -14.58 27.25
N MET A 688 16.63 -13.41 27.51
CA MET A 688 15.96 -12.27 28.14
C MET A 688 14.81 -11.71 27.27
N LEU A 689 15.03 -11.57 25.97
CA LEU A 689 14.00 -11.11 25.03
C LEU A 689 12.85 -12.12 24.87
N GLU A 690 13.16 -13.42 24.78
CA GLU A 690 12.17 -14.51 24.74
C GLU A 690 11.29 -14.51 26.00
N GLN A 691 11.89 -14.37 27.19
CA GLN A 691 11.14 -14.23 28.46
C GLN A 691 10.28 -12.95 28.50
N MET A 692 10.71 -11.88 27.83
CA MET A 692 9.92 -10.65 27.73
C MET A 692 8.65 -10.86 26.90
N GLU A 693 8.71 -11.62 25.81
CA GLU A 693 7.54 -11.92 24.96
C GLU A 693 6.42 -12.60 25.77
N ASP A 694 6.77 -13.62 26.55
CA ASP A 694 5.83 -14.33 27.43
C ASP A 694 5.24 -13.40 28.51
N GLU A 695 6.06 -12.56 29.13
CA GLU A 695 5.62 -11.55 30.11
C GLU A 695 4.67 -10.49 29.50
N VAL A 696 4.89 -10.09 28.24
CA VAL A 696 3.99 -9.18 27.50
C VAL A 696 2.69 -9.90 27.12
N GLY A 697 2.78 -11.11 26.57
CA GLY A 697 1.62 -11.92 26.17
C GLY A 697 0.72 -12.29 27.35
N LEU A 698 1.28 -12.54 28.54
CA LEU A 698 0.52 -12.73 29.78
C LEU A 698 -0.22 -11.45 30.20
N ARG A 699 0.42 -10.28 30.14
CA ARG A 699 -0.23 -8.99 30.44
C ARG A 699 -1.35 -8.65 29.47
N ARG A 700 -1.15 -8.86 28.16
CA ARG A 700 -2.19 -8.71 27.13
C ARG A 700 -3.42 -9.56 27.46
N ARG A 701 -3.23 -10.86 27.66
CA ARG A 701 -4.32 -11.82 27.98
C ARG A 701 -5.08 -11.43 29.26
N ARG A 702 -4.36 -10.99 30.30
CA ARG A 702 -4.96 -10.48 31.56
C ARG A 702 -5.75 -9.18 31.36
N ARG A 703 -5.23 -8.23 30.57
CA ARG A 703 -5.92 -6.97 30.25
C ARG A 703 -7.21 -7.24 29.48
N ARG A 704 -7.15 -8.02 28.39
CA ARG A 704 -8.31 -8.37 27.55
C ARG A 704 -9.44 -8.97 28.39
N LYS A 705 -9.13 -9.96 29.25
CA LYS A 705 -10.11 -10.58 30.16
C LYS A 705 -10.73 -9.57 31.16
N LYS A 706 -9.93 -8.67 31.75
CA LYS A 706 -10.43 -7.63 32.66
C LYS A 706 -11.30 -6.59 31.94
N ALA A 707 -10.92 -6.15 30.75
CA ALA A 707 -11.66 -5.17 29.96
C ALA A 707 -13.03 -5.74 29.52
N GLN A 708 -13.06 -6.98 29.03
CA GLN A 708 -14.30 -7.68 28.71
C GLN A 708 -15.23 -7.82 29.92
N ALA A 709 -14.70 -8.11 31.12
CA ALA A 709 -15.49 -8.20 32.33
C ALA A 709 -16.10 -6.84 32.76
N ILE A 710 -15.34 -5.74 32.62
CA ILE A 710 -15.82 -4.38 32.87
C ILE A 710 -16.96 -4.03 31.91
N LEU A 711 -16.77 -4.30 30.61
CA LEU A 711 -17.74 -3.96 29.56
C LEU A 711 -18.98 -4.86 29.60
N ASN A 712 -18.85 -6.15 29.89
CA ASN A 712 -20.01 -7.03 30.09
C ASN A 712 -20.83 -6.60 31.32
N LYS A 713 -20.19 -6.23 32.43
CA LYS A 713 -20.90 -5.69 33.60
C LYS A 713 -21.57 -4.35 33.31
N MET A 714 -20.94 -3.50 32.48
CA MET A 714 -21.59 -2.29 31.95
C MET A 714 -22.82 -2.62 31.11
N ARG A 715 -22.75 -3.61 30.21
CA ARG A 715 -23.87 -4.03 29.36
C ARG A 715 -25.10 -4.41 30.19
N VAL A 716 -24.93 -5.30 31.16
CA VAL A 716 -26.00 -5.73 32.08
C VAL A 716 -26.57 -4.53 32.87
N HIS A 717 -25.74 -3.56 33.25
CA HIS A 717 -26.19 -2.33 33.93
C HIS A 717 -26.87 -1.29 33.01
N ILE A 718 -26.77 -1.45 31.69
CA ILE A 718 -27.51 -0.67 30.68
C ILE A 718 -28.80 -1.40 30.28
N GLU A 719 -28.76 -2.71 30.08
CA GLU A 719 -29.95 -3.55 29.78
C GLU A 719 -30.91 -3.67 30.97
N GLY A 720 -30.44 -3.38 32.20
CA GLY A 720 -31.27 -3.18 33.40
C GLY A 720 -31.92 -1.78 33.50
N ILE A 721 -31.65 -0.87 32.55
CA ILE A 721 -32.44 0.33 32.27
C ILE A 721 -33.40 -0.08 31.12
N PRO A 722 -34.64 0.44 31.01
CA PRO A 722 -35.58 0.03 29.93
C PRO A 722 -35.16 0.57 28.54
N VAL A 723 -34.05 0.04 28.04
CA VAL A 723 -33.42 0.29 26.74
C VAL A 723 -32.85 -1.03 26.25
N LYS A 724 -33.29 -1.50 25.08
CA LYS A 724 -32.65 -2.63 24.41
C LYS A 724 -31.45 -2.12 23.61
N VAL A 725 -30.28 -2.69 23.84
CA VAL A 725 -29.04 -2.42 23.09
C VAL A 725 -28.76 -3.60 22.17
N SER A 726 -28.50 -3.37 20.88
CA SER A 726 -28.04 -4.42 19.96
C SER A 726 -26.55 -4.72 20.16
N ASP A 727 -26.10 -5.91 19.76
CA ASP A 727 -24.68 -6.27 19.79
C ASP A 727 -23.84 -5.32 18.93
N GLU A 728 -24.37 -4.90 17.78
CA GLU A 728 -23.80 -3.86 16.90
C GLU A 728 -23.60 -2.53 17.65
N LEU A 729 -24.63 -2.01 18.31
CA LEU A 729 -24.53 -0.77 19.10
C LEU A 729 -23.58 -0.92 20.29
N PHE A 730 -23.51 -2.11 20.88
CA PHE A 730 -22.57 -2.40 21.96
C PHE A 730 -21.12 -2.38 21.46
N ASP A 731 -20.86 -2.86 20.24
CA ASP A 731 -19.54 -2.85 19.60
C ASP A 731 -19.15 -1.47 19.03
N ASP A 732 -20.09 -0.73 18.44
CA ASP A 732 -19.92 0.69 18.07
C ASP A 732 -19.50 1.51 19.30
N MET A 733 -20.15 1.27 20.45
CA MET A 733 -19.80 1.92 21.72
C MET A 733 -18.39 1.56 22.18
N LYS A 734 -17.92 0.30 22.03
CA LYS A 734 -16.51 -0.07 22.33
C LYS A 734 -15.54 0.76 21.48
N ARG A 735 -15.79 0.82 20.16
CA ARG A 735 -14.91 1.49 19.19
C ARG A 735 -14.87 3.00 19.40
N GLY A 736 -16.03 3.64 19.51
CA GLY A 736 -16.14 5.09 19.69
C GLY A 736 -15.74 5.56 21.08
N VAL A 737 -16.33 4.99 22.14
CA VAL A 737 -16.21 5.54 23.51
C VAL A 737 -14.98 5.06 24.25
N PHE A 738 -14.53 3.83 24.02
CA PHE A 738 -13.40 3.24 24.74
C PHE A 738 -12.10 3.21 23.91
N ALA A 739 -12.21 3.46 22.59
CA ALA A 739 -11.16 3.19 21.60
C ALA A 739 -10.68 1.73 21.68
N LEU A 740 -11.65 0.79 21.75
CA LEU A 740 -11.43 -0.65 21.82
C LEU A 740 -12.18 -1.42 20.72
N ASP A 741 -11.61 -2.54 20.29
CA ASP A 741 -12.22 -3.44 19.33
C ASP A 741 -13.32 -4.32 19.98
N VAL A 742 -13.96 -5.17 19.18
CA VAL A 742 -14.99 -6.11 19.64
C VAL A 742 -14.49 -7.06 20.73
N PHE A 743 -13.17 -7.32 20.77
CA PHE A 743 -12.49 -8.20 21.71
C PHE A 743 -11.89 -7.48 22.94
N CYS A 744 -12.09 -6.17 23.08
CA CYS A 744 -11.54 -5.31 24.14
C CYS A 744 -10.00 -5.11 24.11
N ASP A 745 -9.39 -5.13 22.93
CA ASP A 745 -8.02 -4.68 22.62
C ASP A 745 -8.05 -3.28 21.92
N TYR A 746 -6.91 -2.58 21.78
CA TYR A 746 -6.84 -1.20 21.24
C TYR A 746 -7.42 -1.09 19.82
N HIS A 747 -8.21 -0.03 19.55
CA HIS A 747 -8.79 0.30 18.23
C HIS A 747 -8.63 1.81 17.93
N PRO A 748 -8.17 2.22 16.73
CA PRO A 748 -7.83 3.62 16.43
C PRO A 748 -9.05 4.48 16.05
N GLY A 749 -10.21 4.27 16.67
CA GLY A 749 -11.49 4.89 16.28
C GLY A 749 -12.00 4.44 14.90
N ASP A 750 -13.06 5.08 14.41
CA ASP A 750 -13.65 4.80 13.08
C ASP A 750 -13.62 6.08 12.23
N PRO A 751 -12.82 6.15 11.14
CA PRO A 751 -12.71 7.36 10.34
C PRO A 751 -14.02 7.73 9.61
N VAL A 752 -14.90 6.78 9.31
CA VAL A 752 -16.18 7.05 8.63
C VAL A 752 -17.19 7.67 9.60
N ALA A 753 -17.14 7.26 10.88
CA ALA A 753 -17.87 7.97 11.93
C ALA A 753 -17.33 9.40 12.11
N GLU A 754 -16.01 9.55 12.21
CA GLU A 754 -15.32 10.83 12.45
C GLU A 754 -15.52 11.84 11.31
N GLU A 755 -15.48 11.42 10.03
CA GLU A 755 -15.76 12.27 8.88
C GLU A 755 -17.21 12.78 8.90
N HIS A 756 -18.19 11.87 8.99
CA HIS A 756 -19.61 12.23 8.99
C HIS A 756 -20.06 12.95 10.27
N GLU A 757 -19.27 12.94 11.35
CA GLU A 757 -19.54 13.66 12.60
C GLU A 757 -19.24 15.17 12.52
N SER A 758 -18.42 15.60 11.54
CA SER A 758 -18.18 17.02 11.27
C SER A 758 -19.45 17.81 10.91
N MET A 759 -20.40 17.17 10.23
CA MET A 759 -21.65 17.79 9.71
C MET A 759 -22.81 17.84 10.74
N TRP A 760 -22.57 17.42 11.99
CA TRP A 760 -23.61 17.36 13.02
C TRP A 760 -24.34 18.67 13.40
N PRO A 761 -23.81 19.89 13.19
CA PRO A 761 -24.55 21.12 13.52
C PRO A 761 -25.82 21.38 12.68
N GLU A 762 -25.97 20.76 11.51
CA GLU A 762 -26.88 21.25 10.46
C GLU A 762 -28.27 20.57 10.44
N TYR A 763 -28.49 19.51 11.22
CA TYR A 763 -29.64 18.59 11.09
C TYR A 763 -30.67 18.69 12.23
N PHE A 764 -30.73 19.80 12.97
CA PHE A 764 -31.62 19.94 14.13
C PHE A 764 -33.03 20.45 13.79
N VAL A 765 -33.99 19.53 13.69
CA VAL A 765 -35.44 19.82 13.82
C VAL A 765 -36.04 18.88 14.85
N GLU A 766 -36.92 19.39 15.70
CA GLU A 766 -37.55 18.67 16.80
C GLU A 766 -38.90 18.06 16.35
N GLN A 767 -39.08 16.74 16.53
CA GLN A 767 -40.38 16.07 16.47
C GLN A 767 -40.52 15.06 17.62
N SER A 768 -41.75 14.62 17.88
CA SER A 768 -42.14 14.01 19.15
C SER A 768 -43.19 12.90 19.00
N GLY A 769 -43.18 11.93 19.92
CA GLY A 769 -44.34 11.04 20.13
C GLY A 769 -44.19 9.56 19.77
N VAL A 770 -43.00 8.96 19.78
CA VAL A 770 -42.82 7.50 19.65
C VAL A 770 -41.98 6.93 20.81
N GLY A 771 -42.27 5.70 21.23
CA GLY A 771 -41.51 4.99 22.28
C GLY A 771 -40.11 4.61 21.82
N MET A 772 -39.10 4.95 22.63
CA MET A 772 -37.70 5.00 22.21
C MET A 772 -36.94 3.67 22.39
N VAL A 773 -36.53 3.04 21.28
CA VAL A 773 -35.53 1.96 21.25
C VAL A 773 -34.17 2.55 20.88
N ALA A 774 -33.08 2.05 21.46
CA ALA A 774 -31.75 2.51 21.09
C ALA A 774 -31.29 1.93 19.75
N VAL A 775 -31.22 2.80 18.75
CA VAL A 775 -30.51 2.62 17.48
C VAL A 775 -29.07 3.11 17.63
N SER A 776 -28.13 2.65 16.80
CA SER A 776 -26.77 3.22 16.83
C SER A 776 -26.69 4.65 16.27
N PRO A 777 -25.64 5.44 16.56
CA PRO A 777 -25.46 6.76 15.94
C PRO A 777 -25.35 6.74 14.39
N TYR A 778 -25.11 5.55 13.83
CA TYR A 778 -25.19 5.25 12.40
C TYR A 778 -26.66 4.99 11.98
N LEU A 779 -27.34 4.04 12.64
CA LEU A 779 -28.74 3.71 12.37
C LEU A 779 -29.71 4.88 12.64
N TYR A 780 -29.43 5.75 13.60
CA TYR A 780 -30.20 6.98 13.87
C TYR A 780 -30.14 7.97 12.70
N ARG A 781 -28.97 8.10 12.05
CA ARG A 781 -28.82 8.91 10.84
C ARG A 781 -29.60 8.31 9.67
N GLN A 782 -29.52 7.00 9.47
CA GLN A 782 -30.35 6.30 8.48
C GLN A 782 -31.85 6.47 8.76
N TRP A 783 -32.28 6.45 10.03
CA TRP A 783 -33.67 6.66 10.43
C TRP A 783 -34.16 8.09 10.14
N GLN A 784 -33.41 9.14 10.51
CA GLN A 784 -33.76 10.52 10.17
C GLN A 784 -33.73 10.79 8.66
N GLN A 785 -32.81 10.16 7.91
CA GLN A 785 -32.81 10.19 6.44
C GLN A 785 -34.04 9.44 5.86
N GLY A 786 -34.51 8.40 6.55
CA GLY A 786 -35.69 7.60 6.20
C GLY A 786 -37.02 8.31 6.40
N GLU A 787 -37.16 9.26 7.33
CA GLU A 787 -38.43 9.99 7.52
C GLU A 787 -38.84 10.81 6.28
N ALA A 788 -37.89 11.20 5.44
CA ALA A 788 -38.16 11.84 4.13
C ALA A 788 -38.79 10.89 3.09
N SER A 789 -38.80 9.57 3.33
CA SER A 789 -39.36 8.54 2.43
C SER A 789 -40.76 8.05 2.82
N ALA A 790 -41.30 8.49 3.98
CA ALA A 790 -42.51 7.96 4.61
C ALA A 790 -43.85 8.34 3.92
N ALA A 791 -43.85 8.50 2.59
CA ALA A 791 -45.03 8.73 1.75
C ALA A 791 -45.38 7.53 0.84
N ALA A 792 -44.45 6.61 0.60
CA ALA A 792 -44.68 5.36 -0.15
C ALA A 792 -44.68 4.17 0.83
N GLY A 793 -45.86 3.65 1.18
CA GLY A 793 -46.02 2.72 2.29
C GLY A 793 -45.54 1.29 2.00
N SER A 794 -44.27 0.98 2.31
CA SER A 794 -43.75 -0.40 2.29
C SER A 794 -42.62 -0.67 3.29
N TYR A 795 -42.87 -0.45 4.59
CA TYR A 795 -42.14 -1.12 5.68
C TYR A 795 -43.12 -1.79 6.63
N MET A 796 -42.89 -3.06 6.99
CA MET A 796 -43.66 -3.71 8.05
C MET A 796 -43.27 -3.12 9.41
N PRO A 797 -44.24 -2.87 10.33
CA PRO A 797 -43.91 -2.58 11.71
C PRO A 797 -43.18 -3.78 12.34
N LEU A 798 -42.10 -3.52 13.08
CA LEU A 798 -41.47 -4.54 13.93
C LEU A 798 -42.43 -4.90 15.08
N THR A 799 -43.21 -5.96 14.88
CA THR A 799 -44.20 -6.42 15.86
C THR A 799 -43.55 -6.93 17.14
N SER A 800 -44.18 -6.64 18.27
CA SER A 800 -43.78 -7.12 19.58
C SER A 800 -43.74 -8.65 19.64
N TYR A 801 -42.75 -9.18 20.37
CA TYR A 801 -42.79 -10.55 20.87
C TYR A 801 -42.93 -10.53 22.39
N THR A 802 -43.98 -11.17 22.91
CA THR A 802 -44.13 -11.43 24.33
C THR A 802 -43.18 -12.55 24.74
N GLY A 803 -42.45 -12.35 25.84
CA GLY A 803 -41.35 -13.24 26.22
C GLY A 803 -41.76 -14.58 26.84
N ASN A 804 -40.75 -15.38 27.15
CA ASN A 804 -40.79 -16.31 28.26
C ASN A 804 -39.38 -16.46 28.86
N ASN A 805 -39.31 -16.78 30.15
CA ASN A 805 -38.06 -16.79 30.90
C ASN A 805 -37.20 -18.02 30.58
N ALA A 806 -35.88 -17.83 30.66
CA ALA A 806 -34.95 -18.87 31.06
C ALA A 806 -34.04 -18.27 32.13
N GLU A 807 -33.94 -18.92 33.29
CA GLU A 807 -33.12 -18.45 34.40
C GLU A 807 -31.63 -18.70 34.11
N VAL A 808 -30.78 -17.74 34.50
CA VAL A 808 -29.33 -17.94 34.59
C VAL A 808 -28.93 -17.56 36.01
N GLU A 809 -28.43 -18.52 36.77
CA GLU A 809 -28.10 -18.33 38.18
C GLU A 809 -27.00 -17.27 38.36
N TYR A 810 -27.19 -16.42 39.37
CA TYR A 810 -26.16 -15.52 39.85
C TYR A 810 -25.11 -16.30 40.64
N LEU A 811 -23.86 -16.27 40.20
CA LEU A 811 -22.71 -16.46 41.10
C LEU A 811 -22.08 -15.09 41.39
N GLU A 812 -22.51 -14.49 42.49
CA GLU A 812 -21.86 -13.33 43.07
C GLU A 812 -20.60 -13.76 43.82
N GLU A 813 -19.45 -13.78 43.13
CA GLU A 813 -18.17 -13.61 43.82
C GLU A 813 -17.91 -12.12 44.00
N GLU A 814 -18.34 -11.59 45.15
CA GLU A 814 -17.81 -10.34 45.67
C GLU A 814 -16.31 -10.49 45.91
N TYR A 815 -15.51 -9.58 45.33
CA TYR A 815 -14.17 -9.31 45.81
C TYR A 815 -14.02 -7.83 46.08
N GLU A 816 -13.90 -7.51 47.37
CA GLU A 816 -13.82 -6.16 47.91
C GLU A 816 -12.58 -5.40 47.43
N VAL A 817 -12.66 -4.07 47.47
CA VAL A 817 -11.47 -3.21 47.39
C VAL A 817 -10.77 -3.25 48.75
N ALA A 818 -9.88 -4.21 48.93
CA ALA A 818 -9.02 -4.34 50.10
C ALA A 818 -7.58 -3.92 49.76
N ASP A 819 -7.14 -2.78 50.30
CA ASP A 819 -5.73 -2.38 50.29
C ASP A 819 -4.87 -3.39 51.06
N ASN A 820 -3.91 -4.03 50.37
CA ASN A 820 -2.55 -4.29 50.86
C ASN A 820 -1.74 -5.05 49.78
N TRP A 821 -0.88 -4.34 49.05
CA TRP A 821 0.26 -4.97 48.38
C TRP A 821 1.56 -4.27 48.77
N ARG A 822 2.22 -4.78 49.81
CA ARG A 822 3.61 -4.47 50.09
C ARG A 822 4.49 -5.25 49.11
N PRO A 823 5.64 -4.71 48.67
CA PRO A 823 6.63 -5.49 47.95
C PRO A 823 7.21 -6.56 48.88
N ASP A 824 7.03 -7.84 48.54
CA ASP A 824 7.67 -8.96 49.24
C ASP A 824 8.97 -9.35 48.52
N ASP A 825 10.06 -8.69 48.93
CA ASP A 825 11.43 -8.99 48.50
C ASP A 825 11.95 -10.34 49.06
N SER A 826 11.30 -11.47 48.76
CA SER A 826 11.72 -12.77 49.30
C SER A 826 11.46 -14.05 48.49
N ARG A 827 11.57 -14.05 47.14
CA ARG A 827 11.69 -15.33 46.38
C ARG A 827 12.43 -15.37 45.03
N SER A 828 12.60 -14.27 44.30
CA SER A 828 13.25 -14.27 42.97
C SER A 828 14.79 -14.20 43.01
N ALA A 829 15.39 -13.85 44.15
CA ALA A 829 16.82 -13.58 44.30
C ALA A 829 17.74 -14.84 44.31
N ARG A 830 17.44 -15.86 43.50
CA ARG A 830 18.27 -17.07 43.28
C ARG A 830 18.23 -17.59 41.84
N ARG A 831 18.42 -16.71 40.85
CA ARG A 831 18.93 -17.04 39.50
C ARG A 831 19.30 -15.76 38.72
N TRP A 832 20.30 -15.07 39.24
CA TRP A 832 21.18 -14.11 38.58
C TRP A 832 22.58 -14.34 39.18
#